data_AF-G0TZ49-F1
#
_entry.id   AF-G0TZ49-F1
#
_cell.length_a   1.000
_cell.length_b   1.000
_cell.length_c   1.000
_cell.angle_alpha   90.00
_cell.angle_beta   90.00
_cell.angle_gamma   90.00
#
_symmetry.space_group_name_H-M   'P 1'
#
loop_
_entity.id
_entity.type
_entity.pdbx_description
1 polymer ?
#
loop_
_entity_poly.entity_id
_entity_poly.type
_entity_poly.pdbx_seq_one_letter_code
_entity_poly.pdbx_strand_id
1 'polypeptide(L)'
;MHVSAIARRISSGITLTRQIEELGQRLEQHVGGTHGSVATAITTHDPPHGAGGGRVDELWEQVLSVGKSAHALKETDSLLSVVFHLLRRKLYPSPNTAAAIWPALVRDLVPYSDIEACSVLAYPGVPEPLDETSDAPCCSTHTGAGDDPPNEPPLLWPTRDTLLLTGGVIPLSARLPCSDGASLSLLLNAFCECFEAPVENKGEAVGKAIMGEMCTTVLSALRSIAATVLLTESSPVTSALVRFLRLIAMRSADGTDGKNMEQVEDFAENLADVLSNNAAGARVLVQFILEQHNLFPEELLHLPLVRIAARSIWHHYKTPDPSFPLRECLQRVNDAVDVTFQRNANSNNPLQLQEEEEADLRMLLALSLLRAMRLQAPSPDVFLREAIDIVDNCPSNPQLEYELIAAKIGLLDIFSEDESSCSAIYDDLLQSLRALVELRPREMEGGTHDACTTWRDSGPAENTEKKKVSQQEERRQRHLKEDKDLLKRRFQEAHQLVVAAFSRSLDQERLNQAYIILVAHKYHGLVITSEIANPLLEVLSRRGDCRVFNIVDLCVLYSGSNIDYDTLTCLFRACRVAGDFYRARTLFQLLREMIPGFLLRAPEAIREMLCELKVLEPEPKHLFSDAQLAGTEVGSDTSFLPESLLEDELLHARPRGPLRDLPVPAVEKQKQKQNVTGSKVKGSA
;
A
#
# COMPACT_ATOMS: atom_id res chain seq x y z
N MET A 1 6.01 11.69 34.40
CA MET A 1 7.26 11.31 35.10
C MET A 1 8.29 10.75 34.10
N HIS A 2 8.76 11.55 33.14
CA HIS A 2 9.58 11.05 32.01
C HIS A 2 11.01 11.64 31.91
N VAL A 3 11.54 12.23 32.98
CA VAL A 3 12.90 12.83 32.97
C VAL A 3 13.98 11.86 33.51
N SER A 4 13.60 10.66 33.99
CA SER A 4 14.52 9.78 34.72
C SER A 4 15.45 8.91 33.85
N ALA A 5 15.21 8.76 32.55
CA ALA A 5 16.04 7.88 31.70
C ALA A 5 17.28 8.62 31.13
N ILE A 6 17.13 9.90 30.80
CA ILE A 6 18.23 10.74 30.28
C ILE A 6 19.17 11.18 31.42
N ALA A 7 18.63 11.41 32.62
CA ALA A 7 19.43 11.84 33.77
C ALA A 7 20.27 10.73 34.43
N ARG A 8 20.02 9.44 34.17
CA ARG A 8 20.76 8.32 34.79
C ARG A 8 22.03 7.88 34.05
N ARG A 9 22.41 8.53 32.93
CA ARG A 9 23.66 8.21 32.21
C ARG A 9 24.68 9.34 32.11
N ILE A 10 24.43 10.46 32.78
CA ILE A 10 25.45 11.51 32.97
C ILE A 10 26.44 11.11 34.09
N SER A 11 26.18 10.04 34.87
CA SER A 11 27.07 9.59 35.95
C SER A 11 28.18 8.63 35.53
N SER A 12 28.37 8.35 34.24
CA SER A 12 29.53 7.63 33.70
C SER A 12 29.99 8.35 32.44
N GLY A 13 30.97 9.25 32.57
CA GLY A 13 31.42 10.17 31.51
C GLY A 13 32.14 9.54 30.31
N ILE A 14 31.54 8.52 29.69
CA ILE A 14 32.03 7.83 28.50
C ILE A 14 30.96 8.03 27.42
N THR A 15 31.32 8.74 26.35
CA THR A 15 30.47 8.91 25.16
C THR A 15 30.30 7.58 24.42
N LEU A 16 29.22 7.41 23.64
CA LEU A 16 29.00 6.19 22.83
C LEU A 16 30.22 5.85 21.97
N THR A 17 30.80 6.86 21.31
CA THR A 17 32.04 6.75 20.53
C THR A 17 33.17 6.13 21.34
N ARG A 18 33.39 6.61 22.56
CA ARG A 18 34.45 6.08 23.44
C ARG A 18 34.15 4.64 23.89
N GLN A 19 32.89 4.29 24.11
CA GLN A 19 32.50 2.89 24.41
C GLN A 19 32.81 1.96 23.23
N ILE A 20 32.53 2.40 22.01
CA ILE A 20 32.81 1.64 20.77
C ILE A 20 34.32 1.55 20.53
N GLU A 21 35.07 2.62 20.75
CA GLU A 21 36.54 2.63 20.64
C GLU A 21 37.20 1.68 21.66
N GLU A 22 36.76 1.72 22.93
CA GLU A 22 37.24 0.81 23.97
C GLU A 22 36.92 -0.66 23.62
N LEU A 23 35.75 -0.92 23.04
CA LEU A 23 35.36 -2.25 22.54
C LEU A 23 36.25 -2.69 21.36
N GLY A 24 36.52 -1.80 20.41
CA GLY A 24 37.42 -2.04 19.27
C GLY A 24 38.86 -2.36 19.72
N GLN A 25 39.40 -1.60 20.67
CA GLN A 25 40.72 -1.86 21.24
C GLN A 25 40.79 -3.21 21.96
N ARG A 26 39.75 -3.58 22.71
CA ARG A 26 39.69 -4.90 23.37
C ARG A 26 39.60 -6.04 22.37
N LEU A 27 38.87 -5.85 21.27
CA LEU A 27 38.81 -6.79 20.17
C LEU A 27 40.19 -6.98 19.52
N GLU A 28 40.90 -5.89 19.23
CA GLU A 28 42.27 -5.96 18.69
C GLU A 28 43.25 -6.63 19.65
N GLN A 29 43.15 -6.35 20.95
CA GLN A 29 43.96 -7.04 21.97
C GLN A 29 43.65 -8.54 22.01
N HIS A 30 42.38 -8.93 21.85
CA HIS A 30 41.98 -10.32 21.81
C HIS A 30 42.54 -11.02 20.56
N VAL A 31 42.43 -10.40 19.38
CA VAL A 31 42.93 -10.95 18.11
C VAL A 31 44.46 -10.97 18.05
N GLY A 32 45.13 -9.92 18.53
CA GLY A 32 46.59 -9.80 18.57
C GLY A 32 47.24 -10.76 19.57
N GLY A 33 46.58 -11.07 20.68
CA GLY A 33 47.04 -12.05 21.66
C GLY A 33 47.06 -13.49 21.14
N THR A 34 46.15 -13.85 20.22
CA THR A 34 46.04 -15.21 19.67
C THR A 34 47.14 -15.53 18.64
N HIS A 35 47.65 -14.53 17.91
CA HIS A 35 48.75 -14.74 16.95
C HIS A 35 50.13 -14.90 17.59
N GLY A 36 50.31 -14.50 18.86
CA GLY A 36 51.59 -14.63 19.57
C GLY A 36 51.90 -16.03 20.14
N SER A 37 50.94 -16.98 20.12
CA SER A 37 51.05 -18.25 20.86
C SER A 37 50.74 -19.51 20.02
N VAL A 38 50.81 -19.44 18.69
CA VAL A 38 50.44 -20.57 17.78
C VAL A 38 51.64 -21.13 16.99
N ALA A 39 52.87 -20.72 17.29
CA ALA A 39 54.05 -21.27 16.61
C ALA A 39 54.46 -22.71 17.06
N THR A 40 53.77 -23.35 18.02
CA THR A 40 54.15 -24.69 18.52
C THR A 40 52.98 -25.62 18.84
N ALA A 41 51.88 -25.57 18.08
CA ALA A 41 50.82 -26.58 18.19
C ALA A 41 50.08 -26.82 16.86
N ILE A 42 50.82 -27.23 15.83
CA ILE A 42 50.23 -27.88 14.65
C ILE A 42 50.54 -29.36 14.78
N THR A 43 49.65 -30.10 15.44
CA THR A 43 49.29 -31.51 15.19
C THR A 43 48.48 -32.04 16.39
N THR A 44 47.17 -31.77 16.42
CA THR A 44 46.12 -32.67 16.93
C THR A 44 44.77 -32.00 16.77
N HIS A 45 43.85 -32.68 16.09
CA HIS A 45 42.42 -32.38 16.06
C HIS A 45 41.86 -32.51 17.49
N ASP A 46 41.73 -31.40 18.20
CA ASP A 46 40.82 -31.24 19.34
C ASP A 46 40.59 -29.73 19.55
N PRO A 47 39.34 -29.24 19.63
CA PRO A 47 39.08 -27.84 19.96
C PRO A 47 39.43 -27.60 21.44
N PRO A 48 40.11 -26.49 21.80
CA PRO A 48 40.47 -26.21 23.18
C PRO A 48 39.23 -25.76 23.96
N HIS A 49 38.46 -26.72 24.49
CA HIS A 49 37.43 -26.46 25.47
C HIS A 49 38.08 -26.10 26.82
N GLY A 50 37.92 -24.85 27.27
CA GLY A 50 38.01 -24.56 28.71
C GLY A 50 38.40 -23.14 29.14
N ALA A 51 39.29 -22.43 28.42
CA ALA A 51 39.85 -21.16 28.94
C ALA A 51 39.65 -19.93 28.05
N GLY A 52 39.30 -20.10 26.77
CA GLY A 52 39.11 -18.99 25.81
C GLY A 52 37.67 -18.46 25.71
N GLY A 53 36.66 -19.29 26.03
CA GLY A 53 35.25 -18.97 25.83
C GLY A 53 34.74 -17.79 26.67
N GLY A 54 35.19 -17.67 27.92
CA GLY A 54 34.75 -16.60 28.82
C GLY A 54 35.09 -15.19 28.31
N ARG A 55 36.24 -15.02 27.65
CA ARG A 55 36.67 -13.71 27.11
C ARG A 55 35.87 -13.29 25.88
N VAL A 56 35.43 -14.24 25.06
CA VAL A 56 34.60 -13.94 23.87
C VAL A 56 33.16 -13.61 24.30
N ASP A 57 32.63 -14.33 25.28
CA ASP A 57 31.30 -14.03 25.85
C ASP A 57 31.29 -12.65 26.54
N GLU A 58 32.34 -12.28 27.27
CA GLU A 58 32.50 -10.94 27.85
C GLU A 58 32.49 -9.82 26.78
N LEU A 59 33.07 -10.07 25.59
CA LEU A 59 33.03 -9.12 24.48
C LEU A 59 31.60 -8.97 23.93
N TRP A 60 30.88 -10.07 23.76
CA TRP A 60 29.49 -10.01 23.29
C TRP A 60 28.53 -9.38 24.30
N GLU A 61 28.71 -9.62 25.61
CA GLU A 61 27.95 -8.92 26.65
C GLU A 61 28.19 -7.41 26.61
N GLN A 62 29.43 -6.99 26.35
CA GLN A 62 29.76 -5.58 26.15
C GLN A 62 29.09 -5.03 24.89
N VAL A 63 29.12 -5.75 23.76
CA VAL A 63 28.39 -5.39 22.53
C VAL A 63 26.91 -5.16 22.84
N LEU A 64 26.26 -6.04 23.61
CA LEU A 64 24.85 -5.87 23.99
C LEU A 64 24.61 -4.63 24.85
N SER A 65 25.51 -4.35 25.80
CA SER A 65 25.40 -3.18 26.67
C SER A 65 25.51 -1.86 25.90
N VAL A 66 26.39 -1.84 24.88
CA VAL A 66 26.58 -0.69 23.98
C VAL A 66 25.44 -0.62 22.95
N GLY A 67 24.92 -1.75 22.49
CA GLY A 67 23.84 -1.85 21.50
C GLY A 67 22.58 -1.11 21.89
N LYS A 68 22.12 -1.24 23.14
CA LYS A 68 20.97 -0.46 23.66
C LYS A 68 21.22 1.05 23.61
N SER A 69 22.46 1.47 23.81
CA SER A 69 22.89 2.87 23.77
C SER A 69 22.94 3.38 22.33
N ALA A 70 23.51 2.58 21.42
CA ALA A 70 23.56 2.83 19.99
C ALA A 70 22.15 2.95 19.39
N HIS A 71 21.25 2.04 19.75
CA HIS A 71 19.84 2.07 19.35
C HIS A 71 19.13 3.34 19.83
N ALA A 72 19.27 3.68 21.13
CA ALA A 72 18.64 4.86 21.70
C ALA A 72 19.13 6.17 21.07
N LEU A 73 20.38 6.19 20.59
CA LEU A 73 20.98 7.31 19.87
C LEU A 73 20.79 7.22 18.35
N LYS A 74 20.26 6.11 17.83
CA LYS A 74 20.10 5.83 16.39
C LYS A 74 21.42 5.97 15.62
N GLU A 75 22.48 5.42 16.21
CA GLU A 75 23.86 5.39 15.71
C GLU A 75 24.41 3.96 15.82
N THR A 76 24.00 3.07 14.91
CA THR A 76 24.30 1.63 15.00
C THR A 76 25.45 1.18 14.09
N ASP A 77 25.81 1.96 13.05
CA ASP A 77 26.79 1.59 12.02
C ASP A 77 28.20 1.30 12.57
N SER A 78 28.68 2.16 13.46
CA SER A 78 29.99 2.00 14.10
C SER A 78 30.05 0.73 14.96
N LEU A 79 28.96 0.39 15.65
CA LEU A 79 28.88 -0.84 16.44
C LEU A 79 28.71 -2.08 15.54
N LEU A 80 27.91 -1.99 14.47
CA LEU A 80 27.76 -3.04 13.47
C LEU A 80 29.10 -3.39 12.81
N SER A 81 29.98 -2.40 12.58
CA SER A 81 31.34 -2.65 12.08
C SER A 81 32.16 -3.52 13.02
N VAL A 82 32.05 -3.32 14.33
CA VAL A 82 32.70 -4.18 15.35
C VAL A 82 32.08 -5.59 15.35
N VAL A 83 30.75 -5.68 15.28
CA VAL A 83 30.02 -6.96 15.20
C VAL A 83 30.44 -7.74 13.96
N PHE A 84 30.47 -7.12 12.78
CA PHE A 84 30.90 -7.78 11.55
C PHE A 84 32.39 -8.14 11.59
N HIS A 85 33.24 -7.40 12.30
CA HIS A 85 34.63 -7.81 12.52
C HIS A 85 34.72 -9.09 13.37
N LEU A 86 33.94 -9.19 14.45
CA LEU A 86 33.84 -10.41 15.27
C LEU A 86 33.38 -11.60 14.42
N LEU A 87 32.31 -11.43 13.63
CA LEU A 87 31.74 -12.48 12.80
C LEU A 87 32.68 -12.92 11.67
N ARG A 88 33.37 -11.99 10.99
CA ARG A 88 34.40 -12.31 9.97
C ARG A 88 35.56 -13.11 10.54
N ARG A 89 35.84 -12.98 11.84
CA ARG A 89 36.86 -13.75 12.57
C ARG A 89 36.33 -15.08 13.11
N LYS A 90 35.08 -15.45 12.82
CA LYS A 90 34.41 -16.65 13.34
C LYS A 90 34.34 -16.69 14.87
N LEU A 91 34.33 -15.52 15.51
CA LEU A 91 34.19 -15.39 16.96
C LEU A 91 32.71 -15.30 17.33
N TYR A 92 32.03 -16.44 17.29
CA TYR A 92 30.60 -16.53 17.59
C TYR A 92 30.33 -16.56 19.10
N PRO A 93 29.14 -16.09 19.54
CA PRO A 93 28.75 -16.20 20.95
C PRO A 93 28.62 -17.67 21.37
N SER A 94 28.91 -17.98 22.63
CA SER A 94 28.74 -19.36 23.13
C SER A 94 27.25 -19.76 23.14
N PRO A 95 26.91 -21.06 23.08
CA PRO A 95 25.52 -21.51 23.05
C PRO A 95 24.66 -20.99 24.22
N ASN A 96 25.27 -20.74 25.38
CA ASN A 96 24.58 -20.25 26.58
C ASN A 96 24.21 -18.76 26.47
N THR A 97 25.01 -17.96 25.77
CA THR A 97 24.81 -16.52 25.61
C THR A 97 24.12 -16.18 24.28
N ALA A 98 24.24 -17.05 23.28
CA ALA A 98 23.64 -16.93 21.95
C ALA A 98 22.14 -16.62 21.98
N ALA A 99 21.41 -17.15 22.97
CA ALA A 99 19.98 -16.92 23.13
C ALA A 99 19.61 -15.45 23.31
N ALA A 100 20.39 -14.72 24.10
CA ALA A 100 20.17 -13.30 24.31
C ALA A 100 20.84 -12.43 23.24
N ILE A 101 21.96 -12.90 22.68
CA ILE A 101 22.80 -12.09 21.79
C ILE A 101 22.18 -11.93 20.41
N TRP A 102 21.81 -13.02 19.73
CA TRP A 102 21.33 -12.93 18.35
C TRP A 102 20.05 -12.10 18.18
N PRO A 103 18.99 -12.32 19.00
CA PRO A 103 17.81 -11.48 18.94
C PRO A 103 18.13 -10.01 19.29
N ALA A 104 18.98 -9.76 20.29
CA ALA A 104 19.31 -8.38 20.65
C ALA A 104 20.09 -7.65 19.54
N LEU A 105 21.00 -8.32 18.84
CA LEU A 105 21.72 -7.72 17.70
C LEU A 105 20.74 -7.29 16.60
N VAL A 106 19.79 -8.16 16.23
CA VAL A 106 18.82 -7.84 15.18
C VAL A 106 17.84 -6.76 15.64
N ARG A 107 17.28 -6.87 16.85
CA ARG A 107 16.33 -5.89 17.38
C ARG A 107 16.96 -4.50 17.53
N ASP A 108 18.16 -4.44 18.10
CA ASP A 108 18.72 -3.17 18.57
C ASP A 108 19.55 -2.49 17.46
N LEU A 109 20.17 -3.24 16.53
CA LEU A 109 21.10 -2.66 15.55
C LEU A 109 20.55 -2.51 14.13
N VAL A 110 19.71 -3.45 13.67
CA VAL A 110 19.24 -3.48 12.27
C VAL A 110 18.34 -2.30 11.89
N PRO A 111 17.35 -1.85 12.70
CA PRO A 111 16.41 -0.82 12.25
C PRO A 111 17.07 0.48 11.77
N TYR A 112 18.21 0.80 12.38
CA TYR A 112 18.95 2.04 12.16
C TYR A 112 20.30 1.81 11.47
N SER A 113 20.51 0.63 10.86
CA SER A 113 21.71 0.41 10.05
C SER A 113 21.68 1.27 8.80
N ASP A 114 22.86 1.61 8.31
CA ASP A 114 23.12 2.32 7.06
C ASP A 114 22.61 3.77 7.08
N ILE A 115 22.34 4.32 8.27
CA ILE A 115 21.97 5.73 8.43
C ILE A 115 23.12 6.62 7.96
N GLU A 116 24.39 6.33 8.26
CA GLU A 116 25.48 7.21 7.83
C GLU A 116 25.70 7.19 6.31
N ALA A 117 25.38 6.05 5.66
CA ALA A 117 25.43 5.91 4.20
C ALA A 117 24.21 6.53 3.50
N CYS A 118 23.03 6.46 4.14
CA CYS A 118 21.77 6.94 3.58
C CYS A 118 21.40 8.37 4.04
N SER A 119 21.92 8.89 5.15
CA SER A 119 21.44 10.17 5.76
C SER A 119 21.83 11.43 5.00
N VAL A 120 22.81 11.37 4.09
CA VAL A 120 23.18 12.55 3.29
C VAL A 120 22.19 12.76 2.13
N LEU A 121 21.45 11.73 1.68
CA LEU A 121 20.60 11.82 0.47
C LEU A 121 19.29 11.00 0.48
N ALA A 122 19.03 10.13 1.44
CA ALA A 122 17.81 9.32 1.50
C ALA A 122 16.69 10.09 2.21
N TYR A 123 16.00 10.90 1.42
CA TYR A 123 14.59 11.19 1.66
C TYR A 123 13.84 9.86 1.88
N PRO A 124 12.77 9.80 2.71
CA PRO A 124 11.73 8.82 2.46
C PRO A 124 11.14 9.19 1.10
N GLY A 125 11.70 8.62 0.04
CA GLY A 125 11.12 8.69 -1.28
C GLY A 125 9.73 8.07 -1.16
N VAL A 126 8.70 8.91 -1.17
CA VAL A 126 7.51 8.52 -1.94
C VAL A 126 8.10 8.18 -3.32
N PRO A 127 7.94 6.96 -3.84
CA PRO A 127 8.37 6.69 -5.20
C PRO A 127 7.71 7.74 -6.07
N GLU A 128 8.51 8.63 -6.68
CA GLU A 128 7.99 9.52 -7.71
C GLU A 128 7.35 8.60 -8.75
N PRO A 129 6.05 8.75 -9.05
CA PRO A 129 5.51 8.11 -10.23
C PRO A 129 6.34 8.62 -11.40
N LEU A 130 7.05 7.71 -12.06
CA LEU A 130 7.58 7.92 -13.39
C LEU A 130 6.39 8.05 -14.34
N ASP A 131 5.70 9.18 -14.28
CA ASP A 131 4.83 9.70 -15.31
C ASP A 131 4.59 11.18 -15.03
N GLU A 132 5.17 12.01 -15.89
CA GLU A 132 4.88 13.44 -15.99
C GLU A 132 3.38 13.60 -16.31
N THR A 133 2.61 14.16 -15.38
CA THR A 133 1.66 15.28 -15.56
C THR A 133 0.59 15.25 -14.47
N SER A 134 0.68 16.21 -13.53
CA SER A 134 -0.45 16.89 -12.84
C SER A 134 -0.07 17.26 -11.40
N ASP A 135 -0.15 18.56 -11.11
CA ASP A 135 0.03 19.17 -9.79
C ASP A 135 -1.05 18.73 -8.78
N ALA A 136 -0.66 18.11 -7.66
CA ALA A 136 -1.32 18.20 -6.34
C ALA A 136 -0.49 17.52 -5.22
N PRO A 137 -0.44 18.07 -3.99
CA PRO A 137 0.28 17.47 -2.86
C PRO A 137 -0.63 16.50 -2.08
N CYS A 138 -0.33 15.20 -2.11
CA CYS A 138 -1.04 14.19 -1.30
C CYS A 138 -0.23 13.79 -0.06
N CYS A 139 -0.69 14.23 1.12
CA CYS A 139 -0.34 13.62 2.40
C CYS A 139 -1.14 12.32 2.59
N SER A 140 -0.46 11.17 2.62
CA SER A 140 -1.09 9.90 2.99
C SER A 140 -1.19 9.78 4.52
N THR A 141 -2.41 9.78 5.04
CA THR A 141 -2.72 9.39 6.41
C THR A 141 -2.52 7.88 6.59
N HIS A 142 -1.64 7.49 7.50
CA HIS A 142 -1.52 6.13 8.00
C HIS A 142 -2.82 5.68 8.68
N THR A 143 -3.50 4.69 8.10
CA THR A 143 -4.55 3.91 8.77
C THR A 143 -4.08 2.46 8.85
N GLY A 144 -3.72 2.00 10.05
CA GLY A 144 -3.36 0.62 10.33
C GLY A 144 -3.28 0.39 11.83
N ALA A 145 -4.25 -0.34 12.36
CA ALA A 145 -4.44 -0.64 13.78
C ALA A 145 -3.38 -1.63 14.32
N GLY A 146 -2.93 -1.41 15.56
CA GLY A 146 -2.12 -2.33 16.35
C GLY A 146 -1.69 -1.67 17.66
N ASP A 147 -2.00 -2.32 18.79
CA ASP A 147 -1.79 -1.84 20.17
C ASP A 147 -0.29 -1.69 20.55
N ASP A 148 0.32 -0.58 20.14
CA ASP A 148 1.50 -0.01 20.78
C ASP A 148 1.21 1.47 21.12
N PRO A 149 1.76 2.04 22.22
CA PRO A 149 1.54 3.44 22.54
C PRO A 149 1.95 4.31 21.34
N PRO A 150 1.14 5.31 20.96
CA PRO A 150 1.39 6.07 19.74
C PRO A 150 2.76 6.72 19.86
N ASN A 151 3.67 6.35 18.96
CA ASN A 151 4.81 7.19 18.65
C ASN A 151 4.23 8.54 18.28
N GLU A 152 4.39 9.53 19.16
CA GLU A 152 4.03 10.92 18.87
C GLU A 152 4.65 11.26 17.51
N PRO A 153 3.88 11.83 16.57
CA PRO A 153 4.44 12.26 15.30
C PRO A 153 5.65 13.17 15.60
N PRO A 154 6.76 13.04 14.86
CA PRO A 154 7.95 13.81 15.15
C PRO A 154 7.59 15.29 15.21
N LEU A 155 8.05 15.98 16.26
CA LEU A 155 7.83 17.41 16.48
C LEU A 155 8.21 18.28 15.27
N LEU A 156 9.08 17.75 14.39
CA LEU A 156 9.46 18.32 13.12
C LEU A 156 9.36 17.24 12.04
N TRP A 157 8.50 17.47 11.05
CA TRP A 157 8.48 16.65 9.85
C TRP A 157 9.72 16.98 9.01
N PRO A 158 10.45 15.96 8.51
CA PRO A 158 11.56 16.18 7.60
C PRO A 158 11.01 16.64 6.25
N THR A 159 10.83 17.94 6.09
CA THR A 159 10.57 18.59 4.79
C THR A 159 11.88 19.16 4.25
N ARG A 160 11.91 19.43 2.94
CA ARG A 160 13.00 20.14 2.27
C ARG A 160 13.39 21.42 3.01
N ASP A 161 12.40 22.15 3.52
CA ASP A 161 12.60 23.41 4.25
C ASP A 161 13.26 23.18 5.62
N THR A 162 12.85 22.14 6.35
CA THR A 162 13.47 21.76 7.64
C THR A 162 14.94 21.37 7.46
N LEU A 163 15.28 20.67 6.38
CA LEU A 163 16.66 20.26 6.07
C LEU A 163 17.55 21.43 5.61
N LEU A 164 16.99 22.37 4.84
CA LEU A 164 17.69 23.60 4.47
C LEU A 164 17.97 24.47 5.71
N LEU A 165 17.06 24.48 6.68
CA LEU A 165 17.23 25.18 7.96
C LEU A 165 18.25 24.51 8.89
N THR A 166 18.41 23.19 8.84
CA THR A 166 19.38 22.45 9.69
C THR A 166 20.72 22.17 9.00
N GLY A 167 20.92 22.64 7.77
CA GLY A 167 22.14 22.38 7.00
C GLY A 167 22.32 20.90 6.62
N GLY A 168 21.23 20.16 6.44
CA GLY A 168 21.23 18.73 6.12
C GLY A 168 21.36 17.80 7.34
N VAL A 169 21.41 18.34 8.56
CA VAL A 169 21.47 17.52 9.78
C VAL A 169 20.06 17.22 10.29
N ILE A 170 19.61 15.97 10.13
CA ILE A 170 18.35 15.50 10.74
C ILE A 170 18.59 15.30 12.24
N PRO A 171 17.82 15.96 13.14
CA PRO A 171 17.97 15.76 14.57
C PRO A 171 17.72 14.28 14.91
N LEU A 172 18.51 13.71 15.83
CA LEU A 172 18.43 12.28 16.21
C LEU A 172 16.99 11.84 16.54
N SER A 173 16.19 12.72 17.14
CA SER A 173 14.78 12.47 17.44
C SER A 173 13.91 12.23 16.19
N ALA A 174 14.24 12.84 15.05
CA ALA A 174 13.48 12.76 13.80
C ALA A 174 13.99 11.69 12.82
N ARG A 175 15.09 10.98 13.12
CA ARG A 175 15.57 9.87 12.28
C ARG A 175 14.55 8.72 12.30
N LEU A 176 14.13 8.26 11.13
CA LEU A 176 13.30 7.06 10.97
C LEU A 176 14.21 5.84 10.70
N PRO A 177 13.76 4.61 11.02
CA PRO A 177 14.40 3.40 10.54
C PRO A 177 14.49 3.43 9.01
N CYS A 178 15.68 3.20 8.45
CA CYS A 178 15.91 3.30 6.99
C CYS A 178 16.91 2.30 6.43
N SER A 179 17.15 1.19 7.15
CA SER A 179 18.02 0.11 6.68
C SER A 179 17.55 -0.44 5.33
N ASP A 180 18.50 -0.71 4.44
CA ASP A 180 18.27 -1.43 3.18
C ASP A 180 18.16 -2.95 3.39
N GLY A 181 18.38 -3.43 4.62
CA GLY A 181 18.36 -4.83 5.02
C GLY A 181 19.70 -5.54 4.86
N ALA A 182 20.76 -4.91 4.35
CA ALA A 182 22.07 -5.54 4.20
C ALA A 182 22.61 -6.07 5.54
N SER A 183 22.51 -5.26 6.60
CA SER A 183 22.91 -5.67 7.94
C SER A 183 22.08 -6.84 8.47
N LEU A 184 20.78 -6.87 8.19
CA LEU A 184 19.91 -8.01 8.51
C LEU A 184 20.39 -9.28 7.80
N SER A 185 20.71 -9.19 6.50
CA SER A 185 21.18 -10.34 5.72
C SER A 185 22.47 -10.94 6.27
N LEU A 186 23.43 -10.10 6.69
CA LEU A 186 24.70 -10.54 7.25
C LEU A 186 24.51 -11.23 8.61
N LEU A 187 23.69 -10.64 9.49
CA LEU A 187 23.39 -11.21 10.80
C LEU A 187 22.62 -12.53 10.68
N LEU A 188 21.64 -12.60 9.78
CA LEU A 188 20.89 -13.83 9.51
C LEU A 188 21.78 -14.94 8.96
N ASN A 189 22.66 -14.63 8.01
CA ASN A 189 23.59 -15.62 7.46
C ASN A 189 24.56 -16.13 8.53
N ALA A 190 25.13 -15.24 9.34
CA ALA A 190 26.02 -15.63 10.43
C ALA A 190 25.28 -16.48 11.49
N PHE A 191 24.04 -16.11 11.82
CA PHE A 191 23.18 -16.93 12.67
C PHE A 191 22.96 -18.32 12.05
N CYS A 192 22.59 -18.41 10.77
CA CYS A 192 22.37 -19.68 10.12
C CYS A 192 23.62 -20.57 10.13
N GLU A 193 24.80 -20.01 9.85
CA GLU A 193 26.07 -20.73 9.91
C GLU A 193 26.35 -21.33 11.30
N CYS A 194 26.05 -20.59 12.38
CA CYS A 194 26.23 -21.09 13.73
C CYS A 194 25.31 -22.27 14.08
N PHE A 195 24.07 -22.22 13.59
CA PHE A 195 23.02 -23.17 13.97
C PHE A 195 22.84 -24.33 12.99
N GLU A 196 23.44 -24.27 11.79
CA GLU A 196 23.55 -25.40 10.86
C GLU A 196 24.66 -26.39 11.27
N ALA A 197 25.65 -25.96 12.07
CA ALA A 197 26.72 -26.84 12.52
C ALA A 197 26.19 -27.97 13.43
N PRO A 198 26.68 -29.22 13.30
CA PRO A 198 26.24 -30.35 14.12
C PRO A 198 26.68 -30.14 15.57
N VAL A 199 25.77 -29.66 16.43
CA VAL A 199 26.00 -29.56 17.86
C VAL A 199 25.67 -30.91 18.48
N GLU A 200 26.67 -31.60 19.03
CA GLU A 200 26.50 -32.86 19.75
C GLU A 200 25.53 -32.70 20.94
N ASN A 201 24.29 -33.18 20.76
CA ASN A 201 23.35 -33.70 21.75
C ASN A 201 23.11 -32.97 23.11
N LYS A 202 23.46 -31.69 23.26
CA LYS A 202 23.16 -30.95 24.50
C LYS A 202 22.56 -29.57 24.20
N GLY A 203 21.24 -29.53 23.96
CA GLY A 203 20.49 -28.27 24.02
C GLY A 203 19.29 -28.12 23.09
N GLU A 204 18.60 -29.17 22.66
CA GLU A 204 17.46 -29.07 21.72
C GLU A 204 16.36 -28.09 22.19
N ALA A 205 16.06 -28.08 23.49
CA ALA A 205 15.09 -27.14 24.08
C ALA A 205 15.57 -25.67 24.05
N VAL A 206 16.88 -25.46 24.24
CA VAL A 206 17.48 -24.12 24.14
C VAL A 206 17.46 -23.67 22.68
N GLY A 207 17.81 -24.53 21.73
CA GLY A 207 17.72 -24.24 20.30
C GLY A 207 16.33 -23.81 19.85
N LYS A 208 15.26 -24.51 20.29
CA LYS A 208 13.87 -24.16 19.96
C LYS A 208 13.46 -22.79 20.51
N ALA A 209 13.83 -22.47 21.75
CA ALA A 209 13.54 -21.15 22.35
C ALA A 209 14.23 -20.01 21.60
N ILE A 210 15.51 -20.19 21.24
CA ILE A 210 16.27 -19.21 20.45
C ILE A 210 15.64 -19.00 19.09
N MET A 211 15.26 -20.07 18.39
CA MET A 211 14.60 -19.96 17.09
C MET A 211 13.29 -19.21 17.19
N GLY A 212 12.48 -19.46 18.23
CA GLY A 212 11.23 -18.74 18.47
C GLY A 212 11.43 -17.23 18.68
N GLU A 213 12.36 -16.84 19.55
CA GLU A 213 12.70 -15.42 19.79
C GLU A 213 13.32 -14.76 18.54
N MET A 214 14.09 -15.53 17.78
CA MET A 214 14.70 -15.02 16.56
C MET A 214 13.66 -14.79 15.46
N CYS A 215 12.68 -15.69 15.28
CA CYS A 215 11.56 -15.49 14.36
C CYS A 215 10.81 -14.17 14.65
N THR A 216 10.43 -13.95 15.91
CA THR A 216 9.68 -12.72 16.29
C THR A 216 10.52 -11.47 16.10
N THR A 217 11.82 -11.55 16.40
CA THR A 217 12.74 -10.43 16.27
C THR A 217 13.00 -10.06 14.81
N VAL A 218 13.20 -11.04 13.92
CA VAL A 218 13.38 -10.81 12.49
C VAL A 218 12.15 -10.14 11.90
N LEU A 219 10.95 -10.63 12.25
CA LEU A 219 9.69 -10.03 11.81
C LEU A 219 9.52 -8.60 12.33
N SER A 220 9.89 -8.34 13.58
CA SER A 220 9.86 -6.99 14.17
C SER A 220 10.83 -6.04 13.47
N ALA A 221 12.07 -6.49 13.19
CA ALA A 221 13.05 -5.72 12.44
C ALA A 221 12.55 -5.42 11.02
N LEU A 222 12.10 -6.44 10.28
CA LEU A 222 11.52 -6.28 8.95
C LEU A 222 10.35 -5.30 8.94
N ARG A 223 9.45 -5.36 9.93
CA ARG A 223 8.32 -4.42 10.05
C ARG A 223 8.79 -2.97 10.18
N SER A 224 9.90 -2.73 10.88
CA SER A 224 10.45 -1.39 11.02
C SER A 224 11.09 -0.85 9.73
N ILE A 225 11.54 -1.74 8.82
CA ILE A 225 12.29 -1.36 7.60
C ILE A 225 11.54 -1.74 6.30
N ALA A 226 10.29 -2.20 6.39
CA ALA A 226 9.52 -2.72 5.25
C ALA A 226 9.32 -1.71 4.11
N ALA A 227 9.41 -0.40 4.40
CA ALA A 227 9.31 0.66 3.41
C ALA A 227 10.62 0.90 2.64
N THR A 228 11.77 0.53 3.20
CA THR A 228 13.11 0.83 2.63
C THR A 228 13.81 -0.40 2.06
N VAL A 229 13.44 -1.61 2.50
CA VAL A 229 14.05 -2.84 1.99
C VAL A 229 13.58 -3.14 0.57
N LEU A 230 14.56 -3.26 -0.33
CA LEU A 230 14.35 -3.74 -1.71
C LEU A 230 14.60 -5.24 -1.80
N LEU A 231 13.52 -6.01 -1.95
CA LEU A 231 13.57 -7.46 -2.11
C LEU A 231 13.46 -7.85 -3.58
N THR A 232 14.61 -8.13 -4.19
CA THR A 232 14.72 -8.79 -5.50
C THR A 232 15.04 -10.27 -5.32
N GLU A 233 14.88 -11.09 -6.37
CA GLU A 233 15.22 -12.54 -6.35
C GLU A 233 16.69 -12.78 -5.92
N SER A 234 17.59 -11.92 -6.40
CA SER A 234 19.03 -12.01 -6.14
C SER A 234 19.48 -11.18 -4.94
N SER A 235 18.56 -10.56 -4.20
CA SER A 235 18.95 -9.70 -3.08
C SER A 235 19.56 -10.55 -1.95
N PRO A 236 20.60 -10.04 -1.25
CA PRO A 236 21.21 -10.78 -0.15
C PRO A 236 20.22 -11.01 1.00
N VAL A 237 19.25 -10.10 1.17
CA VAL A 237 18.18 -10.22 2.18
C VAL A 237 17.26 -11.38 1.84
N THR A 238 16.79 -11.48 0.59
CA THR A 238 15.97 -12.61 0.13
C THR A 238 16.69 -13.94 0.36
N SER A 239 17.95 -14.05 -0.07
CA SER A 239 18.75 -15.27 0.13
C SER A 239 18.91 -15.64 1.61
N ALA A 240 19.18 -14.65 2.47
CA ALA A 240 19.30 -14.86 3.91
C ALA A 240 17.97 -15.29 4.55
N LEU A 241 16.84 -14.73 4.12
CA LEU A 241 15.50 -15.13 4.60
C LEU A 241 15.14 -16.55 4.15
N VAL A 242 15.43 -16.93 2.90
CA VAL A 242 15.24 -18.30 2.40
C VAL A 242 16.09 -19.29 3.18
N ARG A 243 17.36 -18.95 3.45
CA ARG A 243 18.24 -19.77 4.29
C ARG A 243 17.72 -19.89 5.73
N PHE A 244 17.22 -18.80 6.30
CA PHE A 244 16.63 -18.80 7.64
C PHE A 244 15.36 -19.67 7.70
N LEU A 245 14.48 -19.58 6.70
CA LEU A 245 13.32 -20.47 6.55
C LEU A 245 13.73 -21.95 6.49
N ARG A 246 14.79 -22.28 5.74
CA ARG A 246 15.35 -23.63 5.68
C ARG A 246 15.83 -24.10 7.04
N LEU A 247 16.53 -23.25 7.79
CA LEU A 247 16.97 -23.58 9.15
C LEU A 247 15.78 -23.85 10.08
N ILE A 248 14.72 -23.04 10.04
CA ILE A 248 13.51 -23.28 10.82
C ILE A 248 12.91 -24.65 10.44
N ALA A 249 12.75 -24.92 9.14
CA ALA A 249 12.19 -26.18 8.65
C ALA A 249 13.01 -27.42 9.06
N MET A 250 14.34 -27.36 8.96
CA MET A 250 15.22 -28.45 9.40
C MET A 250 15.08 -28.74 10.90
N ARG A 251 15.05 -27.69 11.73
CA ARG A 251 14.90 -27.84 13.19
C ARG A 251 13.50 -28.29 13.62
N SER A 252 12.50 -28.01 12.79
CA SER A 252 11.14 -28.52 12.93
C SER A 252 11.03 -30.01 12.62
N ALA A 253 11.80 -30.52 11.64
CA ALA A 253 11.77 -31.91 11.20
C ALA A 253 12.46 -32.90 12.17
N ASP A 254 13.41 -32.43 13.00
CA ASP A 254 14.12 -33.27 13.99
C ASP A 254 13.23 -33.77 15.16
N GLY A 255 11.98 -33.29 15.27
CA GLY A 255 11.02 -33.77 16.27
C GLY A 255 10.40 -35.12 15.88
N THR A 256 10.30 -36.05 16.83
CA THR A 256 9.78 -37.43 16.63
C THR A 256 8.34 -37.53 16.13
N ASP A 257 7.58 -36.43 16.12
CA ASP A 257 6.28 -36.34 15.48
C ASP A 257 6.41 -35.41 14.27
N GLY A 258 6.19 -35.92 13.06
CA GLY A 258 6.23 -35.18 11.78
C GLY A 258 5.17 -34.08 11.61
N LYS A 259 4.79 -33.41 12.72
CA LYS A 259 3.76 -32.37 12.85
C LYS A 259 4.32 -30.99 13.22
N ASN A 260 5.64 -30.81 13.31
CA ASN A 260 6.24 -29.57 13.85
C ASN A 260 6.58 -28.48 12.80
N MET A 261 5.92 -28.45 11.64
CA MET A 261 6.05 -27.34 10.68
C MET A 261 5.25 -26.07 11.08
N GLU A 262 4.47 -26.12 12.18
CA GLU A 262 3.71 -24.97 12.71
C GLU A 262 4.57 -23.70 12.82
N GLN A 263 5.82 -23.80 13.30
CA GLN A 263 6.69 -22.63 13.45
C GLN A 263 7.10 -22.01 12.11
N VAL A 264 7.26 -22.83 11.06
CA VAL A 264 7.57 -22.36 9.70
C VAL A 264 6.34 -21.67 9.11
N GLU A 265 5.16 -22.26 9.30
CA GLU A 265 3.88 -21.69 8.85
C GLU A 265 3.61 -20.35 9.53
N ASP A 266 3.76 -20.28 10.86
CA ASP A 266 3.59 -19.06 11.64
C ASP A 266 4.54 -17.96 11.17
N PHE A 267 5.81 -18.30 10.94
CA PHE A 267 6.78 -17.33 10.45
C PHE A 267 6.45 -16.88 9.01
N ALA A 268 6.05 -17.81 8.14
CA ALA A 268 5.69 -17.52 6.75
C ALA A 268 4.45 -16.62 6.63
N GLU A 269 3.40 -16.89 7.41
CA GLU A 269 2.19 -16.07 7.47
C GLU A 269 2.54 -14.64 7.90
N ASN A 270 3.28 -14.49 9.01
CA ASN A 270 3.70 -13.17 9.47
C ASN A 270 4.67 -12.47 8.50
N LEU A 271 5.53 -13.22 7.79
CA LEU A 271 6.44 -12.65 6.79
C LEU A 271 5.66 -12.08 5.61
N ALA A 272 4.63 -12.81 5.14
CA ALA A 272 3.75 -12.38 4.07
C ALA A 272 2.97 -11.10 4.46
N ASP A 273 2.55 -10.99 5.72
CA ASP A 273 1.84 -9.80 6.24
C ASP A 273 2.76 -8.58 6.38
N VAL A 274 3.94 -8.78 7.01
CA VAL A 274 4.92 -7.72 7.26
C VAL A 274 5.46 -7.14 5.95
N LEU A 275 5.69 -8.00 4.95
CA LEU A 275 6.21 -7.62 3.63
C LEU A 275 5.11 -7.73 2.56
N SER A 276 3.95 -7.15 2.85
CA SER A 276 2.80 -7.11 1.94
C SER A 276 2.99 -6.14 0.77
N ASN A 277 3.97 -5.23 0.82
CA ASN A 277 4.27 -4.35 -0.31
C ASN A 277 4.62 -5.18 -1.55
N ASN A 278 3.74 -5.11 -2.56
CA ASN A 278 3.80 -5.91 -3.79
C ASN A 278 4.09 -7.42 -3.55
N ALA A 279 3.48 -7.99 -2.50
CA ALA A 279 3.65 -9.39 -2.11
C ALA A 279 5.11 -9.85 -1.91
N ALA A 280 6.02 -8.96 -1.50
CA ALA A 280 7.44 -9.28 -1.37
C ALA A 280 7.71 -10.48 -0.45
N GLY A 281 7.04 -10.57 0.70
CA GLY A 281 7.16 -11.73 1.60
C GLY A 281 6.74 -13.05 0.93
N ALA A 282 5.65 -13.03 0.17
CA ALA A 282 5.17 -14.21 -0.54
C ALA A 282 6.12 -14.66 -1.66
N ARG A 283 6.82 -13.72 -2.31
CA ARG A 283 7.85 -14.05 -3.31
C ARG A 283 9.03 -14.80 -2.70
N VAL A 284 9.46 -14.40 -1.49
CA VAL A 284 10.47 -15.16 -0.70
C VAL A 284 9.97 -16.57 -0.42
N LEU A 285 8.69 -16.73 -0.05
CA LEU A 285 8.09 -18.05 0.19
C LEU A 285 8.04 -18.92 -1.07
N VAL A 286 7.66 -18.37 -2.22
CA VAL A 286 7.67 -19.10 -3.50
C VAL A 286 9.08 -19.59 -3.83
N GLN A 287 10.09 -18.74 -3.66
CA GLN A 287 11.48 -19.13 -3.87
C GLN A 287 11.91 -20.25 -2.92
N PHE A 288 11.56 -20.14 -1.63
CA PHE A 288 11.82 -21.20 -0.66
C PHE A 288 11.15 -22.54 -1.05
N ILE A 289 9.87 -22.52 -1.44
CA ILE A 289 9.13 -23.72 -1.86
C ILE A 289 9.80 -24.38 -3.07
N LEU A 290 10.19 -23.59 -4.08
CA LEU A 290 10.87 -24.10 -5.26
C LEU A 290 12.25 -24.66 -4.94
N GLU A 291 13.04 -23.98 -4.11
CA GLU A 291 14.34 -24.49 -3.68
C GLU A 291 14.22 -25.82 -2.92
N GLN A 292 13.24 -25.94 -2.02
CA GLN A 292 12.98 -27.21 -1.32
C GLN A 292 12.56 -28.32 -2.28
N HIS A 293 11.66 -28.03 -3.22
CA HIS A 293 11.23 -29.01 -4.21
C HIS A 293 12.39 -29.48 -5.11
N ASN A 294 13.28 -28.58 -5.49
CA ASN A 294 14.45 -28.91 -6.30
C ASN A 294 15.48 -29.75 -5.53
N LEU A 295 15.62 -29.51 -4.22
CA LEU A 295 16.51 -30.30 -3.35
C LEU A 295 15.93 -31.68 -3.06
N PHE A 296 14.61 -31.79 -2.90
CA PHE A 296 13.90 -33.01 -2.53
C PHE A 296 12.72 -33.30 -3.48
N PRO A 297 12.97 -33.66 -4.74
CA PRO A 297 11.92 -33.82 -5.76
C PRO A 297 11.01 -35.02 -5.51
N GLU A 298 11.42 -35.94 -4.63
CA GLU A 298 10.63 -37.13 -4.25
C GLU A 298 9.66 -36.84 -3.09
N GLU A 299 9.91 -35.79 -2.31
CA GLU A 299 9.06 -35.40 -1.18
C GLU A 299 7.79 -34.67 -1.65
N LEU A 300 6.72 -34.81 -0.88
CA LEU A 300 5.47 -34.10 -1.12
C LEU A 300 5.64 -32.63 -0.69
N LEU A 301 5.10 -31.70 -1.48
CA LEU A 301 5.13 -30.28 -1.11
C LEU A 301 4.33 -30.01 0.17
N HIS A 302 4.84 -29.06 0.96
CA HIS A 302 4.14 -28.57 2.14
C HIS A 302 3.03 -27.58 1.74
N LEU A 303 1.83 -28.12 1.48
CA LEU A 303 0.68 -27.38 0.95
C LEU A 303 0.24 -26.15 1.77
N PRO A 304 0.32 -26.12 3.12
CA PRO A 304 0.02 -24.90 3.88
C PRO A 304 0.88 -23.70 3.48
N LEU A 305 2.18 -23.90 3.22
CA LEU A 305 3.07 -22.82 2.76
C LEU A 305 2.71 -22.34 1.36
N VAL A 306 2.34 -23.27 0.47
CA VAL A 306 1.82 -22.95 -0.87
C VAL A 306 0.57 -22.08 -0.76
N ARG A 307 -0.35 -22.43 0.15
CA ARG A 307 -1.58 -21.67 0.39
C ARG A 307 -1.28 -20.24 0.88
N ILE A 308 -0.37 -20.08 1.85
CA ILE A 308 0.04 -18.77 2.37
C ILE A 308 0.64 -17.91 1.23
N ALA A 309 1.55 -18.48 0.45
CA ALA A 309 2.21 -17.78 -0.65
C ALA A 309 1.21 -17.36 -1.75
N ALA A 310 0.39 -18.29 -2.24
CA ALA A 310 -0.58 -18.04 -3.30
C ALA A 310 -1.64 -17.00 -2.87
N ARG A 311 -2.14 -17.10 -1.62
CA ARG A 311 -3.05 -16.12 -1.03
C ARG A 311 -2.43 -14.74 -0.99
N SER A 312 -1.24 -14.61 -0.42
CA SER A 312 -0.60 -13.30 -0.28
C SER A 312 -0.26 -12.67 -1.64
N ILE A 313 0.16 -13.46 -2.63
CA ILE A 313 0.34 -12.98 -4.01
C ILE A 313 -0.98 -12.46 -4.59
N TRP A 314 -2.03 -13.24 -4.48
CA TRP A 314 -3.34 -12.86 -5.00
C TRP A 314 -3.88 -11.59 -4.35
N HIS A 315 -3.68 -11.40 -3.03
CA HIS A 315 -4.13 -10.22 -2.29
C HIS A 315 -3.25 -8.97 -2.54
N HIS A 316 -1.93 -9.14 -2.63
CA HIS A 316 -0.99 -8.02 -2.49
C HIS A 316 -0.15 -7.72 -3.73
N TYR A 317 -0.10 -8.59 -4.74
CA TYR A 317 0.65 -8.33 -5.97
C TYR A 317 -0.13 -7.38 -6.88
N LYS A 318 0.41 -6.17 -7.07
CA LYS A 318 -0.27 -5.05 -7.73
C LYS A 318 0.50 -4.49 -8.91
N THR A 319 1.82 -4.48 -8.84
CA THR A 319 2.68 -3.90 -9.87
C THR A 319 3.66 -4.95 -10.38
N PRO A 320 3.96 -4.99 -11.69
CA PRO A 320 4.97 -5.90 -12.20
C PRO A 320 6.33 -5.57 -11.60
N ASP A 321 7.00 -6.59 -11.05
CA ASP A 321 8.39 -6.48 -10.65
C ASP A 321 9.28 -7.16 -11.70
N PRO A 322 10.10 -6.39 -12.46
CA PRO A 322 10.99 -6.97 -13.47
C PRO A 322 12.13 -7.79 -12.85
N SER A 323 12.41 -7.62 -11.56
CA SER A 323 13.49 -8.31 -10.85
C SER A 323 13.11 -9.70 -10.33
N PHE A 324 11.84 -10.11 -10.50
CA PHE A 324 11.35 -11.39 -10.03
C PHE A 324 10.35 -12.01 -11.04
N PRO A 325 10.69 -13.14 -11.70
CA PRO A 325 9.83 -13.79 -12.71
C PRO A 325 8.69 -14.58 -12.05
N LEU A 326 7.82 -13.88 -11.33
CA LEU A 326 6.75 -14.46 -10.51
C LEU A 326 5.87 -15.44 -11.28
N ARG A 327 5.50 -15.12 -12.52
CA ARG A 327 4.70 -16.00 -13.39
C ARG A 327 5.38 -17.36 -13.57
N GLU A 328 6.65 -17.39 -13.92
CA GLU A 328 7.39 -18.64 -14.16
C GLU A 328 7.58 -19.44 -12.87
N CYS A 329 7.85 -18.74 -11.76
CA CYS A 329 7.98 -19.37 -10.45
C CYS A 329 6.67 -19.99 -9.99
N LEU A 330 5.54 -19.27 -10.13
CA LEU A 330 4.21 -19.78 -9.77
C LEU A 330 3.78 -20.93 -10.67
N GLN A 331 4.08 -20.88 -11.97
CA GLN A 331 3.80 -22.01 -12.86
C GLN A 331 4.54 -23.27 -12.37
N ARG A 332 5.83 -23.15 -12.04
CA ARG A 332 6.60 -24.27 -11.48
C ARG A 332 6.06 -24.77 -10.16
N VAL A 333 5.60 -23.88 -9.28
CA VAL A 333 4.92 -24.28 -8.02
C VAL A 333 3.62 -25.01 -8.33
N ASN A 334 2.82 -24.53 -9.28
CA ASN A 334 1.57 -25.16 -9.68
C ASN A 334 1.80 -26.57 -10.22
N ASP A 335 2.76 -26.74 -11.12
CA ASP A 335 3.12 -28.05 -11.69
C ASP A 335 3.59 -29.02 -10.58
N ALA A 336 4.38 -28.53 -9.62
CA ALA A 336 4.85 -29.32 -8.48
C ALA A 336 3.72 -29.68 -7.50
N VAL A 337 2.71 -28.82 -7.34
CA VAL A 337 1.49 -29.10 -6.57
C VAL A 337 0.67 -30.18 -7.24
N ASP A 338 0.52 -30.14 -8.57
CA ASP A 338 -0.19 -31.19 -9.32
C ASP A 338 0.52 -32.56 -9.19
N VAL A 339 1.86 -32.59 -9.25
CA VAL A 339 2.64 -33.81 -8.95
C VAL A 339 2.39 -34.27 -7.51
N THR A 340 2.31 -33.35 -6.55
CA THR A 340 2.03 -33.66 -5.15
C THR A 340 0.63 -34.27 -4.98
N PHE A 341 -0.40 -33.72 -5.62
CA PHE A 341 -1.75 -34.29 -5.60
C PHE A 341 -1.81 -35.68 -6.24
N GLN A 342 -1.17 -35.86 -7.40
CA GLN A 342 -1.10 -37.18 -8.06
C GLN A 342 -0.41 -38.23 -7.18
N ARG A 343 0.71 -37.88 -6.55
CA ARG A 343 1.41 -38.79 -5.62
C ARG A 343 0.59 -39.09 -4.37
N ASN A 344 -0.10 -38.08 -3.83
CA ASN A 344 -0.99 -38.24 -2.70
C ASN A 344 -2.13 -39.21 -3.01
N ALA A 345 -2.80 -39.05 -4.16
CA ALA A 345 -3.84 -39.96 -4.63
C ALA A 345 -3.30 -41.39 -4.83
N ASN A 346 -2.12 -41.54 -5.43
CA ASN A 346 -1.49 -42.84 -5.68
C ASN A 346 -1.00 -43.55 -4.40
N SER A 347 -0.73 -42.80 -3.32
CA SER A 347 -0.15 -43.31 -2.07
C SER A 347 -1.18 -43.54 -0.96
N ASN A 348 -2.46 -43.70 -1.29
CA ASN A 348 -3.57 -43.82 -0.35
C ASN A 348 -3.79 -42.59 0.55
N ASN A 349 -3.60 -41.38 0.00
CA ASN A 349 -3.87 -40.10 0.65
C ASN A 349 -3.12 -39.90 1.99
N PRO A 350 -1.77 -39.95 2.01
CA PRO A 350 -0.99 -39.69 3.23
C PRO A 350 -1.23 -38.30 3.83
N LEU A 351 -1.57 -37.30 3.00
CA LEU A 351 -1.85 -35.94 3.44
C LEU A 351 -3.27 -35.78 4.04
N GLN A 352 -4.12 -36.82 3.96
CA GLN A 352 -5.51 -36.81 4.42
C GLN A 352 -6.34 -35.65 3.82
N LEU A 353 -5.99 -35.22 2.61
CA LEU A 353 -6.66 -34.12 1.93
C LEU A 353 -8.05 -34.55 1.48
N GLN A 354 -9.01 -33.65 1.69
CA GLN A 354 -10.35 -33.78 1.12
C GLN A 354 -10.38 -33.17 -0.28
N GLU A 355 -11.31 -33.65 -1.13
CA GLU A 355 -11.48 -33.12 -2.49
C GLU A 355 -11.78 -31.62 -2.49
N GLU A 356 -12.51 -31.12 -1.49
CA GLU A 356 -12.80 -29.69 -1.31
C GLU A 356 -11.52 -28.87 -1.06
N GLU A 357 -10.62 -29.36 -0.20
CA GLU A 357 -9.37 -28.66 0.13
C GLU A 357 -8.39 -28.62 -1.05
N GLU A 358 -8.40 -29.67 -1.86
CA GLU A 358 -7.66 -29.76 -3.11
C GLU A 358 -8.21 -28.78 -4.16
N ALA A 359 -9.54 -28.74 -4.33
CA ALA A 359 -10.21 -27.80 -5.23
C ALA A 359 -9.98 -26.33 -4.81
N ASP A 360 -10.06 -26.04 -3.52
CA ASP A 360 -9.80 -24.69 -2.97
C ASP A 360 -8.35 -24.24 -3.23
N LEU A 361 -7.37 -25.12 -3.04
CA LEU A 361 -5.98 -24.79 -3.31
C LEU A 361 -5.70 -24.59 -4.80
N ARG A 362 -6.28 -25.43 -5.67
CA ARG A 362 -6.18 -25.23 -7.13
C ARG A 362 -6.80 -23.91 -7.58
N MET A 363 -7.97 -23.56 -7.05
CA MET A 363 -8.61 -22.28 -7.34
C MET A 363 -7.72 -21.11 -6.90
N LEU A 364 -7.15 -21.17 -5.69
CA LEU A 364 -6.27 -20.14 -5.18
C LEU A 364 -5.00 -19.97 -6.04
N LEU A 365 -4.39 -21.09 -6.46
CA LEU A 365 -3.23 -21.07 -7.34
C LEU A 365 -3.58 -20.48 -8.72
N ALA A 366 -4.70 -20.90 -9.31
CA ALA A 366 -5.19 -20.36 -10.58
C ALA A 366 -5.41 -18.84 -10.49
N LEU A 367 -6.03 -18.34 -9.42
CA LEU A 367 -6.22 -16.89 -9.21
C LEU A 367 -4.90 -16.14 -9.04
N SER A 368 -3.95 -16.71 -8.30
CA SER A 368 -2.62 -16.12 -8.11
C SER A 368 -1.81 -16.10 -9.42
N LEU A 369 -1.93 -17.14 -10.23
CA LEU A 369 -1.28 -17.28 -11.53
C LEU A 369 -1.89 -16.31 -12.54
N LEU A 370 -3.22 -16.23 -12.64
CA LEU A 370 -3.91 -15.24 -13.48
C LEU A 370 -3.49 -13.81 -13.10
N ARG A 371 -3.38 -13.52 -11.80
CA ARG A 371 -2.88 -12.23 -11.33
C ARG A 371 -1.46 -11.95 -11.81
N ALA A 372 -0.56 -12.92 -11.66
CA ALA A 372 0.83 -12.77 -12.09
C ALA A 372 0.94 -12.63 -13.62
N MET A 373 0.20 -13.45 -14.38
CA MET A 373 0.14 -13.38 -15.84
C MET A 373 -0.38 -12.03 -16.31
N ARG A 374 -1.47 -11.51 -15.73
CA ARG A 374 -2.05 -10.21 -16.12
C ARG A 374 -1.06 -9.07 -15.94
N LEU A 375 -0.34 -9.06 -14.82
CA LEU A 375 0.60 -7.98 -14.50
C LEU A 375 1.92 -8.09 -15.27
N GLN A 376 2.41 -9.30 -15.55
CA GLN A 376 3.69 -9.52 -16.24
C GLN A 376 3.56 -9.75 -17.76
N ALA A 377 2.35 -9.89 -18.29
CA ALA A 377 2.15 -10.06 -19.73
C ALA A 377 2.57 -8.81 -20.52
N PRO A 378 3.18 -8.98 -21.71
CA PRO A 378 3.58 -7.86 -22.55
C PRO A 378 2.38 -7.09 -23.11
N SER A 379 1.21 -7.73 -23.21
CA SER A 379 -0.06 -7.09 -23.56
C SER A 379 -1.27 -7.86 -22.98
N PRO A 380 -2.41 -7.19 -22.78
CA PRO A 380 -3.67 -7.82 -22.38
C PRO A 380 -4.16 -8.92 -23.33
N ASP A 381 -3.88 -8.82 -24.64
CA ASP A 381 -4.27 -9.84 -25.63
C ASP A 381 -3.48 -11.14 -25.43
N VAL A 382 -2.17 -11.04 -25.18
CA VAL A 382 -1.34 -12.21 -24.85
C VAL A 382 -1.85 -12.86 -23.56
N PHE A 383 -2.16 -12.06 -22.54
CA PHE A 383 -2.75 -12.58 -21.31
C PHE A 383 -4.07 -13.32 -21.56
N LEU A 384 -5.02 -12.73 -22.29
CA LEU A 384 -6.33 -13.36 -22.51
C LEU A 384 -6.22 -14.67 -23.28
N ARG A 385 -5.32 -14.75 -24.27
CA ARG A 385 -5.06 -16.00 -25.00
C ARG A 385 -4.49 -17.09 -24.11
N GLU A 386 -3.55 -16.75 -23.23
CA GLU A 386 -2.93 -17.71 -22.31
C GLU A 386 -3.84 -18.06 -21.11
N ALA A 387 -4.74 -17.17 -20.74
CA ALA A 387 -5.67 -17.37 -19.62
C ALA A 387 -6.79 -18.39 -19.94
N ILE A 388 -7.10 -18.63 -21.22
CA ILE A 388 -8.18 -19.56 -21.65
C ILE A 388 -8.00 -20.95 -21.02
N ASP A 389 -6.79 -21.50 -21.08
CA ASP A 389 -6.51 -22.84 -20.54
C ASP A 389 -6.75 -22.90 -19.03
N ILE A 390 -6.49 -21.83 -18.28
CA ILE A 390 -6.74 -21.78 -16.84
C ILE A 390 -8.23 -21.63 -16.57
N VAL A 391 -8.90 -20.75 -17.32
CA VAL A 391 -10.33 -20.44 -17.15
C VAL A 391 -11.20 -21.66 -17.47
N ASP A 392 -10.90 -22.39 -18.55
CA ASP A 392 -11.67 -23.56 -18.97
C ASP A 392 -11.57 -24.73 -17.98
N ASN A 393 -10.46 -24.80 -17.23
CA ASN A 393 -10.21 -25.84 -16.24
C ASN A 393 -10.66 -25.47 -14.81
N CYS A 394 -11.09 -24.23 -14.58
CA CYS A 394 -11.49 -23.74 -13.26
C CYS A 394 -13.02 -23.52 -13.18
N PRO A 395 -13.67 -23.87 -12.06
CA PRO A 395 -15.09 -23.55 -11.89
C PRO A 395 -15.29 -22.03 -11.84
N SER A 396 -16.41 -21.55 -12.40
CA SER A 396 -16.71 -20.12 -12.45
C SER A 396 -16.74 -19.50 -11.05
N ASN A 397 -15.91 -18.49 -10.83
CA ASN A 397 -15.75 -17.80 -9.55
C ASN A 397 -15.76 -16.28 -9.79
N PRO A 398 -16.45 -15.48 -8.96
CA PRO A 398 -16.50 -14.02 -9.14
C PRO A 398 -15.10 -13.35 -9.15
N GLN A 399 -14.11 -13.96 -8.49
CA GLN A 399 -12.73 -13.44 -8.46
C GLN A 399 -11.99 -13.66 -9.78
N LEU A 400 -12.31 -14.76 -10.48
CA LEU A 400 -11.79 -15.06 -11.80
C LEU A 400 -12.36 -14.08 -12.83
N GLU A 401 -13.68 -13.84 -12.79
CA GLU A 401 -14.33 -12.83 -13.66
C GLU A 401 -13.76 -11.43 -13.44
N TYR A 402 -13.43 -11.06 -12.19
CA TYR A 402 -12.78 -9.77 -11.92
C TYR A 402 -11.42 -9.64 -12.64
N GLU A 403 -10.56 -10.66 -12.60
CA GLU A 403 -9.25 -10.59 -13.28
C GLU A 403 -9.42 -10.52 -14.81
N LEU A 404 -10.46 -11.18 -15.36
CA LEU A 404 -10.81 -11.09 -16.78
C LEU A 404 -11.31 -9.70 -17.17
N ILE A 405 -12.20 -9.10 -16.37
CA ILE A 405 -12.69 -7.72 -16.59
C ILE A 405 -11.52 -6.73 -16.58
N ALA A 406 -10.63 -6.84 -15.59
CA ALA A 406 -9.46 -5.97 -15.48
C ALA A 406 -8.56 -6.05 -16.73
N ALA A 407 -8.38 -7.24 -17.30
CA ALA A 407 -7.61 -7.41 -18.53
C ALA A 407 -8.33 -6.93 -19.79
N LYS A 408 -9.62 -7.25 -19.94
CA LYS A 408 -10.45 -6.84 -21.09
C LYS A 408 -10.50 -5.32 -21.23
N ILE A 409 -10.49 -4.58 -20.12
CA ILE A 409 -10.44 -3.11 -20.16
C ILE A 409 -9.13 -2.61 -20.77
N GLY A 410 -8.00 -3.26 -20.49
CA GLY A 410 -6.72 -2.91 -21.11
C GLY A 410 -6.70 -3.11 -22.64
N LEU A 411 -7.59 -3.95 -23.18
CA LEU A 411 -7.73 -4.07 -24.64
C LEU A 411 -8.35 -2.82 -25.28
N LEU A 412 -9.19 -2.08 -24.56
CA LEU A 412 -9.82 -0.87 -25.09
C LEU A 412 -8.79 0.20 -25.45
N ASP A 413 -7.71 0.29 -24.68
CA ASP A 413 -6.63 1.24 -24.96
C ASP A 413 -5.85 0.82 -26.23
N ILE A 414 -5.65 -0.49 -26.44
CA ILE A 414 -4.94 -1.05 -27.61
C ILE A 414 -5.76 -0.93 -28.90
N PHE A 415 -7.05 -1.21 -28.84
CA PHE A 415 -7.94 -1.22 -30.00
C PHE A 415 -8.74 0.07 -30.16
N SER A 416 -8.28 1.17 -29.54
CA SER A 416 -8.99 2.46 -29.52
C SER A 416 -9.34 3.02 -30.91
N GLU A 417 -8.59 2.66 -31.95
CA GLU A 417 -8.83 3.06 -33.34
C GLU A 417 -9.78 2.12 -34.12
N ASP A 418 -10.05 0.91 -33.62
CA ASP A 418 -10.94 -0.07 -34.26
C ASP A 418 -12.29 -0.14 -33.53
N GLU A 419 -13.28 0.57 -34.07
CA GLU A 419 -14.64 0.63 -33.52
C GLU A 419 -15.30 -0.76 -33.42
N SER A 420 -15.01 -1.67 -34.35
CA SER A 420 -15.63 -2.99 -34.40
C SER A 420 -15.12 -3.88 -33.26
N SER A 421 -13.79 -3.90 -33.06
CA SER A 421 -13.15 -4.58 -31.95
C SER A 421 -13.53 -3.96 -30.61
N CYS A 422 -13.54 -2.62 -30.50
CA CYS A 422 -14.02 -1.95 -29.31
C CYS A 422 -15.45 -2.36 -28.95
N SER A 423 -16.36 -2.45 -29.93
CA SER A 423 -17.73 -2.86 -29.67
C SER A 423 -17.84 -4.27 -29.11
N ALA A 424 -17.10 -5.22 -29.69
CA ALA A 424 -17.05 -6.58 -29.18
C ALA A 424 -16.51 -6.63 -27.74
N ILE A 425 -15.45 -5.87 -27.45
CA ILE A 425 -14.87 -5.78 -26.09
C ILE A 425 -15.89 -5.22 -25.09
N TYR A 426 -16.66 -4.18 -25.45
CA TYR A 426 -17.70 -3.63 -24.58
C TYR A 426 -18.82 -4.64 -24.30
N ASP A 427 -19.27 -5.37 -25.32
CA ASP A 427 -20.29 -6.43 -25.15
C ASP A 427 -19.78 -7.55 -24.23
N ASP A 428 -18.52 -7.96 -24.40
CA ASP A 428 -17.86 -8.94 -23.55
C ASP A 428 -17.68 -8.46 -22.10
N LEU A 429 -17.42 -7.16 -21.88
CA LEU A 429 -17.35 -6.57 -20.54
C LEU A 429 -18.71 -6.60 -19.84
N LEU A 430 -19.80 -6.29 -20.56
CA LEU A 430 -21.15 -6.42 -20.01
C LEU A 430 -21.48 -7.86 -19.66
N GLN A 431 -21.09 -8.81 -20.52
CA GLN A 431 -21.36 -10.22 -20.28
C GLN A 431 -20.59 -10.75 -19.06
N SER A 432 -19.30 -10.41 -18.92
CA SER A 432 -18.52 -10.74 -17.73
C SER A 432 -19.06 -10.08 -16.46
N LEU A 433 -19.51 -8.82 -16.53
CA LEU A 433 -20.14 -8.17 -15.38
C LEU A 433 -21.45 -8.85 -14.98
N ARG A 434 -22.27 -9.29 -15.94
CA ARG A 434 -23.49 -10.06 -15.66
C ARG A 434 -23.17 -11.39 -15.00
N ALA A 435 -22.19 -12.14 -15.52
CA ALA A 435 -21.74 -13.39 -14.91
C ALA A 435 -21.25 -13.16 -13.47
N LEU A 436 -20.48 -12.10 -13.24
CA LEU A 436 -19.99 -11.72 -11.92
C LEU A 436 -21.14 -11.39 -10.96
N VAL A 437 -22.22 -10.74 -11.42
CA VAL A 437 -23.43 -10.48 -10.63
C VAL A 437 -24.22 -11.77 -10.33
N GLU A 438 -24.29 -12.70 -11.28
CA GLU A 438 -24.96 -14.00 -11.10
C GLU A 438 -24.24 -14.91 -10.11
N LEU A 439 -22.91 -14.90 -10.13
CA LEU A 439 -22.04 -15.67 -9.23
C LEU A 439 -21.93 -15.07 -7.82
N ARG A 440 -22.61 -13.95 -7.56
CA ARG A 440 -22.54 -13.28 -6.27
C ARG A 440 -23.09 -14.18 -5.16
N PRO A 441 -22.37 -14.34 -4.04
CA PRO A 441 -22.93 -14.91 -2.83
C PRO A 441 -24.11 -14.05 -2.38
N ARG A 442 -25.33 -14.59 -2.45
CA ARG A 442 -26.49 -13.93 -1.85
C ARG A 442 -26.26 -13.95 -0.34
N GLU A 443 -25.95 -12.80 0.24
CA GLU A 443 -25.95 -12.65 1.69
C GLU A 443 -27.37 -13.02 2.15
N MET A 444 -27.52 -14.19 2.76
CA MET A 444 -28.76 -14.57 3.43
C MET A 444 -28.94 -13.59 4.59
N GLU A 445 -29.61 -12.49 4.32
CA GLU A 445 -30.14 -11.60 5.34
C GLU A 445 -31.19 -12.37 6.15
N GLY A 446 -30.78 -12.88 7.32
CA GLY A 446 -31.67 -13.38 8.37
C GLY A 446 -31.89 -14.89 8.38
N GLY A 447 -31.17 -15.60 9.25
CA GLY A 447 -31.45 -17.01 9.56
C GLY A 447 -30.49 -17.61 10.57
N THR A 448 -30.87 -17.56 11.85
CA THR A 448 -30.40 -18.39 12.98
C THR A 448 -28.92 -18.32 13.38
N HIS A 449 -28.66 -17.54 14.44
CA HIS A 449 -28.05 -18.12 15.63
C HIS A 449 -28.74 -19.48 15.91
N ASP A 450 -28.09 -20.59 15.60
CA ASP A 450 -28.18 -21.86 16.33
C ASP A 450 -27.55 -23.00 15.52
N ALA A 451 -26.25 -23.18 15.72
CA ALA A 451 -25.65 -24.50 15.88
C ALA A 451 -24.42 -24.34 16.78
N CYS A 452 -24.65 -23.78 17.97
CA CYS A 452 -23.78 -24.03 19.11
C CYS A 452 -23.95 -25.52 19.45
N THR A 453 -23.12 -26.37 18.85
CA THR A 453 -22.99 -27.77 19.28
C THR A 453 -22.40 -27.77 20.68
N THR A 454 -23.32 -27.90 21.63
CA THR A 454 -23.15 -28.48 22.95
C THR A 454 -22.06 -29.54 22.99
N TRP A 455 -20.90 -29.20 23.55
CA TRP A 455 -19.98 -30.19 24.11
C TRP A 455 -19.99 -30.12 25.62
N ARG A 456 -20.42 -31.26 26.14
CA ARG A 456 -20.69 -31.63 27.52
C ARG A 456 -19.45 -31.47 28.39
N ASP A 457 -19.69 -31.01 29.60
CA ASP A 457 -18.82 -31.03 30.76
C ASP A 457 -18.12 -32.41 30.91
N SER A 458 -16.79 -32.44 30.85
CA SER A 458 -15.95 -33.62 31.09
C SER A 458 -14.52 -33.17 31.44
N GLY A 459 -14.19 -33.21 32.75
CA GLY A 459 -12.86 -33.52 33.29
C GLY A 459 -11.70 -32.51 33.10
N PRO A 460 -10.99 -32.11 34.17
CA PRO A 460 -9.83 -31.23 34.06
C PRO A 460 -8.57 -32.05 33.75
N ALA A 461 -8.38 -32.50 32.51
CA ALA A 461 -7.15 -33.16 32.09
C ALA A 461 -6.89 -33.10 30.58
N GLU A 462 -7.13 -31.96 29.91
CA GLU A 462 -6.87 -31.83 28.46
C GLU A 462 -6.84 -30.34 28.01
N ASN A 463 -5.94 -29.54 28.57
CA ASN A 463 -5.91 -28.07 28.33
C ASN A 463 -4.98 -27.61 27.20
N THR A 464 -4.15 -28.49 26.62
CA THR A 464 -3.16 -28.10 25.61
C THR A 464 -3.64 -28.29 24.18
N GLU A 465 -4.42 -29.35 23.89
CA GLU A 465 -4.93 -29.63 22.54
C GLU A 465 -6.15 -28.76 22.18
N LYS A 466 -7.04 -28.47 23.14
CA LYS A 466 -8.20 -27.57 22.93
C LYS A 466 -7.78 -26.13 22.59
N LYS A 467 -6.59 -25.70 23.04
CA LYS A 467 -6.08 -24.34 22.76
C LYS A 467 -5.50 -24.20 21.35
N LYS A 468 -4.95 -25.27 20.77
CA LYS A 468 -4.42 -25.30 19.39
C LYS A 468 -5.53 -25.32 18.34
N VAL A 469 -6.58 -26.13 18.57
CA VAL A 469 -7.75 -26.17 17.67
C VAL A 469 -8.48 -24.81 17.63
N SER A 470 -8.50 -24.08 18.76
CA SER A 470 -9.06 -22.71 18.81
C SER A 470 -8.27 -21.72 17.94
N GLN A 471 -6.94 -21.78 17.93
CA GLN A 471 -6.12 -20.84 17.16
C GLN A 471 -6.17 -21.10 15.66
N GLN A 472 -6.13 -22.35 15.22
CA GLN A 472 -6.22 -22.69 13.79
C GLN A 472 -7.59 -22.33 13.22
N GLU A 473 -8.66 -22.56 13.97
CA GLU A 473 -10.02 -22.16 13.57
C GLU A 473 -10.18 -20.63 13.56
N GLU A 474 -9.63 -19.92 14.56
CA GLU A 474 -9.60 -18.45 14.55
C GLU A 474 -8.85 -17.90 13.32
N ARG A 475 -7.73 -18.51 12.93
CA ARG A 475 -6.99 -18.13 11.71
C ARG A 475 -7.83 -18.38 10.46
N ARG A 476 -8.46 -19.54 10.34
CA ARG A 476 -9.35 -19.86 9.23
C ARG A 476 -10.51 -18.86 9.13
N GLN A 477 -11.07 -18.44 10.27
CA GLN A 477 -12.14 -17.44 10.30
C GLN A 477 -11.67 -16.04 9.90
N ARG A 478 -10.47 -15.62 10.34
CA ARG A 478 -9.85 -14.37 9.88
C ARG A 478 -9.65 -14.39 8.37
N HIS A 479 -9.09 -15.49 7.88
CA HIS A 479 -8.83 -15.69 6.46
C HIS A 479 -10.11 -15.62 5.63
N LEU A 480 -11.16 -16.31 6.06
CA LEU A 480 -12.46 -16.29 5.39
C LEU A 480 -13.09 -14.89 5.40
N LYS A 481 -12.93 -14.14 6.50
CA LYS A 481 -13.42 -12.77 6.60
C LYS A 481 -12.69 -11.83 5.64
N GLU A 482 -11.36 -11.91 5.60
CA GLU A 482 -10.53 -11.16 4.67
C GLU A 482 -10.87 -11.47 3.20
N ASP A 483 -11.12 -12.73 2.87
CA ASP A 483 -11.49 -13.13 1.51
C ASP A 483 -12.87 -12.60 1.12
N LYS A 484 -13.82 -12.56 2.07
CA LYS A 484 -15.13 -11.91 1.88
C LYS A 484 -15.01 -10.40 1.70
N ASP A 485 -14.19 -9.75 2.52
CA ASP A 485 -13.95 -8.30 2.41
C ASP A 485 -13.23 -7.96 1.10
N LEU A 486 -12.25 -8.77 0.68
CA LEU A 486 -11.59 -8.63 -0.62
C LEU A 486 -12.58 -8.85 -1.76
N LEU A 487 -13.44 -9.88 -1.68
CA LEU A 487 -14.45 -10.14 -2.70
C LEU A 487 -15.39 -8.93 -2.87
N LYS A 488 -15.84 -8.32 -1.75
CA LYS A 488 -16.65 -7.09 -1.80
C LYS A 488 -15.91 -5.94 -2.48
N ARG A 489 -14.65 -5.72 -2.11
CA ARG A 489 -13.80 -4.68 -2.72
C ARG A 489 -13.62 -4.90 -4.21
N ARG A 490 -13.26 -6.12 -4.64
CA ARG A 490 -13.08 -6.48 -6.05
C ARG A 490 -14.39 -6.40 -6.84
N PHE A 491 -15.50 -6.78 -6.24
CA PHE A 491 -16.82 -6.65 -6.84
C PHE A 491 -17.16 -5.17 -7.09
N GLN A 492 -16.84 -4.28 -6.14
CA GLN A 492 -17.00 -2.83 -6.32
C GLN A 492 -16.05 -2.26 -7.36
N GLU A 493 -14.78 -2.68 -7.35
CA GLU A 493 -13.76 -2.27 -8.32
C GLU A 493 -14.10 -2.73 -9.75
N ALA A 494 -14.64 -3.95 -9.93
CA ALA A 494 -15.11 -4.41 -11.24
C ALA A 494 -16.17 -3.48 -11.83
N HIS A 495 -17.15 -3.07 -11.02
CA HIS A 495 -18.17 -2.12 -11.45
C HIS A 495 -17.57 -0.75 -11.77
N GLN A 496 -16.65 -0.24 -10.92
CA GLN A 496 -15.94 1.01 -11.15
C GLN A 496 -15.22 1.00 -12.49
N LEU A 497 -14.48 -0.07 -12.76
CA LEU A 497 -13.72 -0.29 -13.97
C LEU A 497 -14.61 -0.30 -15.22
N VAL A 498 -15.73 -1.04 -15.18
CA VAL A 498 -16.69 -1.08 -16.29
C VAL A 498 -17.39 0.28 -16.49
N VAL A 499 -17.85 0.94 -15.43
CA VAL A 499 -18.50 2.26 -15.52
C VAL A 499 -17.53 3.29 -16.11
N ALA A 500 -16.27 3.30 -15.68
CA ALA A 500 -15.24 4.18 -16.23
C ALA A 500 -15.01 3.89 -17.73
N ALA A 501 -14.86 2.62 -18.11
CA ALA A 501 -14.67 2.22 -19.50
C ALA A 501 -15.84 2.63 -20.41
N PHE A 502 -17.07 2.44 -19.95
CA PHE A 502 -18.28 2.79 -20.69
C PHE A 502 -18.49 4.31 -20.77
N SER A 503 -18.10 5.05 -19.74
CA SER A 503 -18.17 6.52 -19.74
C SER A 503 -17.21 7.14 -20.76
N ARG A 504 -16.04 6.51 -21.00
CA ARG A 504 -15.09 6.93 -22.03
C ARG A 504 -15.60 6.72 -23.47
N SER A 505 -16.59 5.86 -23.67
CA SER A 505 -17.17 5.62 -24.99
C SER A 505 -17.91 6.86 -25.52
N LEU A 506 -17.76 7.13 -26.82
CA LEU A 506 -18.53 8.17 -27.51
C LEU A 506 -20.01 7.77 -27.71
N ASP A 507 -20.28 6.47 -27.76
CA ASP A 507 -21.62 5.90 -27.96
C ASP A 507 -22.58 6.19 -26.79
N GLN A 508 -23.77 6.70 -27.14
CA GLN A 508 -24.84 7.01 -26.21
C GLN A 508 -25.46 5.77 -25.56
N GLU A 509 -25.53 4.64 -26.27
CA GLU A 509 -26.08 3.40 -25.69
C GLU A 509 -25.20 2.91 -24.54
N ARG A 510 -23.88 2.92 -24.73
CA ARG A 510 -22.91 2.54 -23.68
C ARG A 510 -22.95 3.52 -22.50
N LEU A 511 -23.09 4.81 -22.76
CA LEU A 511 -23.28 5.80 -21.69
C LEU A 511 -24.56 5.53 -20.88
N ASN A 512 -25.64 5.08 -21.54
CA ASN A 512 -26.87 4.66 -20.86
C ASN A 512 -26.64 3.39 -20.02
N GLN A 513 -25.87 2.42 -20.52
CA GLN A 513 -25.50 1.24 -19.75
C GLN A 513 -24.68 1.60 -18.50
N ALA A 514 -23.70 2.49 -18.61
CA ALA A 514 -22.93 2.98 -17.45
C ALA A 514 -23.84 3.56 -16.37
N TYR A 515 -24.83 4.37 -16.77
CA TYR A 515 -25.83 4.89 -15.84
C TYR A 515 -26.69 3.79 -15.20
N ILE A 516 -27.16 2.81 -15.97
CA ILE A 516 -27.95 1.69 -15.45
C ILE A 516 -27.14 0.85 -14.46
N ILE A 517 -25.87 0.56 -14.78
CA ILE A 517 -24.94 -0.16 -13.88
C ILE A 517 -24.80 0.63 -12.57
N LEU A 518 -24.57 1.94 -12.63
CA LEU A 518 -24.45 2.77 -11.44
C LEU A 518 -25.73 2.77 -10.58
N VAL A 519 -26.90 2.88 -11.21
CA VAL A 519 -28.19 2.78 -10.51
C VAL A 519 -28.38 1.39 -9.89
N ALA A 520 -27.88 0.34 -10.54
CA ALA A 520 -27.96 -1.03 -10.05
C ALA A 520 -27.18 -1.26 -8.75
N HIS A 521 -26.19 -0.41 -8.42
CA HIS A 521 -25.46 -0.47 -7.15
C HIS A 521 -26.40 -0.48 -5.94
N LYS A 522 -27.54 0.23 -6.03
CA LYS A 522 -28.57 0.24 -4.99
C LYS A 522 -29.13 -1.16 -4.68
N TYR A 523 -29.34 -1.96 -5.71
CA TYR A 523 -29.85 -3.33 -5.58
C TYR A 523 -28.73 -4.31 -5.25
N HIS A 524 -27.49 -3.95 -5.57
CA HIS A 524 -26.33 -4.76 -5.28
C HIS A 524 -25.69 -4.44 -3.92
N GLY A 525 -26.20 -3.52 -3.11
CA GLY A 525 -25.59 -3.18 -1.82
C GLY A 525 -24.17 -2.62 -1.97
N LEU A 526 -23.90 -1.99 -3.11
CA LEU A 526 -22.62 -1.36 -3.43
C LEU A 526 -22.66 0.12 -3.05
N VAL A 527 -21.57 0.63 -2.48
CA VAL A 527 -21.46 2.06 -2.19
C VAL A 527 -21.16 2.84 -3.47
N ILE A 528 -21.92 3.89 -3.73
CA ILE A 528 -21.66 4.82 -4.83
C ILE A 528 -20.70 5.89 -4.31
N THR A 529 -19.40 5.68 -4.53
CA THR A 529 -18.34 6.63 -4.18
C THR A 529 -18.19 7.68 -5.29
N SER A 530 -17.58 8.83 -4.94
CA SER A 530 -17.24 9.87 -5.92
C SER A 530 -16.37 9.33 -7.05
N GLU A 531 -15.42 8.43 -6.75
CA GLU A 531 -14.54 7.80 -7.75
C GLU A 531 -15.29 7.04 -8.85
N ILE A 532 -16.42 6.40 -8.51
CA ILE A 532 -17.24 5.64 -9.47
C ILE A 532 -18.17 6.59 -10.24
N ALA A 533 -18.71 7.60 -9.56
CA ALA A 533 -19.66 8.53 -10.15
C ALA A 533 -18.99 9.57 -11.07
N ASN A 534 -17.79 10.03 -10.73
CA ASN A 534 -17.11 11.14 -11.39
C ASN A 534 -16.88 10.93 -12.90
N PRO A 535 -16.39 9.77 -13.38
CA PRO A 535 -16.23 9.52 -14.82
C PRO A 535 -17.54 9.72 -15.60
N LEU A 536 -18.66 9.28 -15.02
CA LEU A 536 -19.98 9.40 -15.64
C LEU A 536 -20.54 10.83 -15.52
N LEU A 537 -20.40 11.46 -14.35
CA LEU A 537 -20.81 12.84 -14.09
C LEU A 537 -20.12 13.82 -15.04
N GLU A 538 -18.83 13.62 -15.28
CA GLU A 538 -18.05 14.48 -16.17
C GLU A 538 -18.60 14.44 -17.60
N VAL A 539 -18.84 13.26 -18.15
CA VAL A 539 -19.33 13.08 -19.51
C VAL A 539 -20.76 13.58 -19.67
N LEU A 540 -21.63 13.25 -18.72
CA LEU A 540 -23.03 13.71 -18.74
C LEU A 540 -23.15 15.23 -18.56
N SER A 541 -22.29 15.84 -17.72
CA SER A 541 -22.28 17.29 -17.52
C SER A 541 -21.88 18.07 -18.78
N ARG A 542 -20.91 17.54 -19.55
CA ARG A 542 -20.52 18.11 -20.84
C ARG A 542 -21.63 18.02 -21.89
N ARG A 543 -22.53 17.05 -21.77
CA ARG A 543 -23.71 16.89 -22.66
C ARG A 543 -24.94 17.67 -22.18
N GLY A 544 -24.91 18.28 -20.99
CA GLY A 544 -26.07 18.96 -20.41
C GLY A 544 -27.18 18.00 -19.97
N ASP A 545 -26.85 16.74 -19.65
CA ASP A 545 -27.83 15.72 -19.32
C ASP A 545 -28.37 15.90 -17.88
N CYS A 546 -29.69 15.79 -17.70
CA CYS A 546 -30.32 15.94 -16.40
C CYS A 546 -30.05 14.76 -15.44
N ARG A 547 -29.58 13.61 -15.94
CA ARG A 547 -29.22 12.44 -15.12
C ARG A 547 -28.11 12.73 -14.11
N VAL A 548 -27.29 13.77 -14.32
CA VAL A 548 -26.26 14.23 -13.37
C VAL A 548 -26.88 14.49 -11.98
N PHE A 549 -28.08 15.09 -11.93
CA PHE A 549 -28.78 15.36 -10.66
C PHE A 549 -29.20 14.07 -9.96
N ASN A 550 -29.74 13.10 -10.71
CA ASN A 550 -30.14 11.81 -10.15
C ASN A 550 -28.93 11.04 -9.58
N ILE A 551 -27.76 11.12 -10.23
CA ILE A 551 -26.54 10.49 -9.72
C ILE A 551 -26.13 11.10 -8.39
N VAL A 552 -26.18 12.43 -8.27
CA VAL A 552 -25.88 13.12 -7.01
C VAL A 552 -26.88 12.76 -5.92
N ASP A 553 -28.17 12.67 -6.24
CA ASP A 553 -29.19 12.20 -5.31
C ASP A 553 -28.89 10.78 -4.82
N LEU A 554 -28.44 9.87 -5.71
CA LEU A 554 -28.02 8.53 -5.33
C LEU A 554 -26.77 8.56 -4.42
N CYS A 555 -25.78 9.41 -4.70
CA CYS A 555 -24.59 9.55 -3.86
C CYS A 555 -24.94 10.00 -2.43
N VAL A 556 -25.82 11.00 -2.29
CA VAL A 556 -26.21 11.56 -1.00
C VAL A 556 -27.21 10.67 -0.26
N LEU A 557 -28.32 10.31 -0.90
CA LEU A 557 -29.43 9.63 -0.23
C LEU A 557 -29.14 8.16 0.07
N TYR A 558 -28.40 7.48 -0.81
CA TYR A 558 -28.13 6.05 -0.66
C TYR A 558 -26.77 5.78 -0.02
N SER A 559 -25.72 6.48 -0.44
CA SER A 559 -24.35 6.19 0.01
C SER A 559 -23.86 7.10 1.13
N GLY A 560 -24.65 8.11 1.53
CA GLY A 560 -24.25 9.09 2.54
C GLY A 560 -22.95 9.83 2.20
N SER A 561 -22.59 9.89 0.90
CA SER A 561 -21.33 10.48 0.45
C SER A 561 -21.42 12.00 0.44
N ASN A 562 -20.32 12.64 0.85
CA ASN A 562 -20.21 14.09 0.81
C ASN A 562 -20.04 14.56 -0.64
N ILE A 563 -20.72 15.64 -1.00
CA ILE A 563 -20.56 16.29 -2.31
C ILE A 563 -19.34 17.22 -2.24
N ASP A 564 -18.37 17.00 -3.13
CA ASP A 564 -17.20 17.86 -3.32
C ASP A 564 -17.46 18.99 -4.33
N TYR A 565 -16.52 19.95 -4.42
CA TYR A 565 -16.63 21.07 -5.36
C TYR A 565 -16.54 20.63 -6.83
N ASP A 566 -15.92 19.49 -7.11
CA ASP A 566 -15.82 18.94 -8.46
C ASP A 566 -17.18 18.42 -8.95
N THR A 567 -17.91 17.73 -8.08
CA THR A 567 -19.30 17.33 -8.34
C THR A 567 -20.21 18.55 -8.52
N LEU A 568 -20.07 19.59 -7.69
CA LEU A 568 -20.82 20.84 -7.85
C LEU A 568 -20.50 21.53 -9.18
N THR A 569 -19.23 21.52 -9.60
CA THR A 569 -18.80 22.05 -10.89
C THR A 569 -19.48 21.29 -12.04
N CYS A 570 -19.60 19.96 -11.94
CA CYS A 570 -20.32 19.15 -12.93
C CYS A 570 -21.82 19.51 -12.99
N LEU A 571 -22.48 19.76 -11.86
CA LEU A 571 -23.90 20.17 -11.83
C LEU A 571 -24.13 21.53 -12.52
N PHE A 572 -23.30 22.53 -12.19
CA PHE A 572 -23.40 23.84 -12.85
C PHE A 572 -23.04 23.78 -14.34
N ARG A 573 -22.06 22.96 -14.71
CA ARG A 573 -21.72 22.71 -16.12
C ARG A 573 -22.91 22.11 -16.87
N ALA A 574 -23.61 21.14 -16.28
CA ALA A 574 -24.80 20.54 -16.89
C ALA A 574 -25.89 21.59 -17.12
N CYS A 575 -26.21 22.43 -16.12
CA CYS A 575 -27.16 23.53 -16.27
C CYS A 575 -26.77 24.51 -17.37
N ARG A 576 -25.49 24.86 -17.45
CA ARG A 576 -24.96 25.81 -18.43
C ARG A 576 -25.11 25.29 -19.85
N VAL A 577 -24.69 24.05 -20.09
CA VAL A 577 -24.78 23.41 -21.42
C VAL A 577 -26.25 23.24 -21.84
N ALA A 578 -27.13 22.88 -20.90
CA ALA A 578 -28.57 22.76 -21.15
C ALA A 578 -29.30 24.11 -21.29
N GLY A 579 -28.67 25.21 -20.89
CA GLY A 579 -29.32 26.52 -20.77
C GLY A 579 -30.39 26.60 -19.68
N ASP A 580 -30.37 25.71 -18.68
CA ASP A 580 -31.36 25.66 -17.60
C ASP A 580 -31.02 26.68 -16.49
N PHE A 581 -31.38 27.93 -16.75
CA PHE A 581 -31.23 29.05 -15.81
C PHE A 581 -31.95 28.79 -14.48
N TYR A 582 -33.17 28.25 -14.53
CA TYR A 582 -34.00 28.09 -13.34
C TYR A 582 -33.36 27.10 -12.36
N ARG A 583 -32.86 25.97 -12.87
CA ARG A 583 -32.21 24.96 -12.03
C ARG A 583 -30.88 25.45 -11.46
N ALA A 584 -30.08 26.16 -12.26
CA ALA A 584 -28.85 26.78 -11.76
C ALA A 584 -29.12 27.81 -10.65
N ARG A 585 -30.15 28.65 -10.81
CA ARG A 585 -30.55 29.63 -9.79
C ARG A 585 -31.01 28.96 -8.51
N THR A 586 -31.85 27.93 -8.59
CA THR A 586 -32.34 27.19 -7.42
C THR A 586 -31.18 26.50 -6.69
N LEU A 587 -30.29 25.82 -7.43
CA LEU A 587 -29.11 25.17 -6.86
C LEU A 587 -28.20 26.19 -6.16
N PHE A 588 -27.96 27.34 -6.80
CA PHE A 588 -27.17 28.42 -6.20
C PHE A 588 -27.81 28.98 -4.92
N GLN A 589 -29.13 29.18 -4.91
CA GLN A 589 -29.86 29.65 -3.73
C GLN A 589 -29.72 28.67 -2.56
N LEU A 590 -29.91 27.37 -2.83
CA LEU A 590 -29.74 26.30 -1.84
C LEU A 590 -28.32 26.29 -1.27
N LEU A 591 -27.29 26.33 -2.12
CA LEU A 591 -25.89 26.33 -1.69
C LEU A 591 -25.52 27.58 -0.90
N ARG A 592 -26.09 28.74 -1.24
CA ARG A 592 -25.88 29.99 -0.50
C ARG A 592 -26.49 29.96 0.90
N GLU A 593 -27.62 29.27 1.06
CA GLU A 593 -28.27 29.07 2.37
C GLU A 593 -27.51 28.06 3.23
N MET A 594 -26.99 26.99 2.62
CA MET A 594 -26.25 25.94 3.32
C MET A 594 -24.80 26.31 3.65
N ILE A 595 -24.13 27.06 2.78
CA ILE A 595 -22.69 27.37 2.87
C ILE A 595 -22.51 28.90 2.94
N PRO A 596 -22.27 29.47 4.14
CA PRO A 596 -21.99 30.89 4.29
C PRO A 596 -20.78 31.31 3.45
N GLY A 597 -20.97 32.32 2.59
CA GLY A 597 -19.90 32.81 1.72
C GLY A 597 -19.53 31.86 0.57
N PHE A 598 -20.45 30.98 0.13
CA PHE A 598 -20.23 30.01 -0.96
C PHE A 598 -19.43 30.58 -2.15
N LEU A 599 -19.79 31.75 -2.69
CA LEU A 599 -19.11 32.34 -3.86
C LEU A 599 -17.62 32.64 -3.65
N LEU A 600 -17.19 32.92 -2.41
CA LEU A 600 -15.79 33.18 -2.07
C LEU A 600 -14.98 31.88 -2.05
N ARG A 601 -15.62 30.74 -1.76
CA ARG A 601 -14.99 29.42 -1.67
C ARG A 601 -15.13 28.60 -2.95
N ALA A 602 -16.10 28.93 -3.80
CA ALA A 602 -16.38 28.20 -5.02
C ALA A 602 -15.24 28.36 -6.04
N PRO A 603 -14.91 27.30 -6.81
CA PRO A 603 -14.02 27.39 -7.95
C PRO A 603 -14.44 28.47 -8.96
N GLU A 604 -13.46 29.10 -9.62
CA GLU A 604 -13.68 30.14 -10.63
C GLU A 604 -14.65 29.70 -11.72
N ALA A 605 -14.52 28.46 -12.18
CA ALA A 605 -15.43 27.87 -13.16
C ALA A 605 -16.90 28.00 -12.76
N ILE A 606 -17.27 27.81 -11.49
CA ILE A 606 -18.66 27.94 -11.05
C ILE A 606 -19.15 29.39 -11.20
N ARG A 607 -18.30 30.38 -10.88
CA ARG A 607 -18.63 31.80 -11.03
C ARG A 607 -18.83 32.17 -12.49
N GLU A 608 -17.92 31.75 -13.37
CA GLU A 608 -18.02 31.98 -14.81
C GLU A 608 -19.32 31.39 -15.39
N MET A 609 -19.63 30.14 -15.05
CA MET A 609 -20.85 29.46 -15.53
C MET A 609 -22.13 30.14 -15.04
N LEU A 610 -22.15 30.66 -13.80
CA LEU A 610 -23.28 31.42 -13.26
C LEU A 610 -23.43 32.80 -13.92
N CYS A 611 -22.32 33.45 -14.29
CA CYS A 611 -22.33 34.69 -15.06
C CYS A 611 -22.82 34.45 -16.50
N GLU A 612 -22.37 33.39 -17.17
CA GLU A 612 -22.84 33.00 -18.50
C GLU A 612 -24.35 32.74 -18.52
N LEU A 613 -24.86 32.07 -17.50
CA LEU A 613 -26.29 31.82 -17.30
C LEU A 613 -27.08 33.06 -16.86
N LYS A 614 -26.43 34.20 -16.60
CA LYS A 614 -27.04 35.44 -16.08
C LYS A 614 -27.71 35.25 -14.71
N VAL A 615 -27.23 34.30 -13.91
CA VAL A 615 -27.66 34.09 -12.51
C VAL A 615 -26.97 35.10 -11.60
N LEU A 616 -25.70 35.39 -11.89
CA LEU A 616 -24.94 36.47 -11.26
C LEU A 616 -24.83 37.65 -12.23
N GLU A 617 -24.81 38.86 -11.66
CA GLU A 617 -24.41 40.03 -12.43
C GLU A 617 -22.91 39.93 -12.70
N PRO A 618 -22.44 40.17 -13.93
CA PRO A 618 -21.02 40.17 -14.22
C PRO A 618 -20.34 41.21 -13.34
N GLU A 619 -19.21 40.84 -12.72
CA GLU A 619 -18.44 41.80 -11.92
C GLU A 619 -18.17 43.05 -12.78
N PRO A 620 -18.42 44.25 -12.25
CA PRO A 620 -18.16 45.46 -13.00
C PRO A 620 -16.68 45.45 -13.37
N LYS A 621 -16.37 45.58 -14.67
CA LYS A 621 -14.99 45.74 -15.13
C LYS A 621 -14.39 46.92 -14.38
N HIS A 622 -13.63 46.63 -13.33
CA HIS A 622 -12.91 47.66 -12.61
C HIS A 622 -11.96 48.31 -13.62
N LEU A 623 -11.89 49.63 -13.62
CA LEU A 623 -11.00 50.44 -14.47
C LEU A 623 -9.52 50.05 -14.34
N PHE A 624 -9.19 49.19 -13.38
CA PHE A 624 -7.90 48.57 -13.12
C PHE A 624 -8.04 47.05 -13.26
N SER A 625 -8.16 46.56 -14.49
CA SER A 625 -7.88 45.14 -14.79
C SER A 625 -6.38 45.00 -15.03
N ASP A 626 -5.77 43.88 -14.65
CA ASP A 626 -4.32 43.60 -14.57
C ASP A 626 -3.45 43.86 -15.83
N ALA A 627 -4.05 44.36 -16.91
CA ALA A 627 -3.35 44.85 -18.10
C ALA A 627 -2.51 46.11 -17.84
N GLN A 628 -2.67 46.81 -16.71
CA GLN A 628 -1.85 48.00 -16.36
C GLN A 628 -0.64 47.69 -15.46
N LEU A 629 -0.51 46.46 -14.94
CA LEU A 629 0.62 46.05 -14.10
C LEU A 629 1.72 45.30 -14.87
N ALA A 630 1.48 44.95 -16.14
CA ALA A 630 2.45 44.24 -16.98
C ALA A 630 3.33 45.17 -17.84
N GLY A 631 3.42 46.46 -17.52
CA GLY A 631 4.12 47.41 -18.38
C GLY A 631 4.58 48.68 -17.70
N THR A 632 5.44 48.60 -16.69
CA THR A 632 6.46 49.63 -16.46
C THR A 632 7.57 49.13 -15.55
N GLU A 633 8.73 48.83 -16.13
CA GLU A 633 9.99 48.82 -15.39
C GLU A 633 10.39 50.26 -15.05
N VAL A 634 11.13 50.38 -13.94
CA VAL A 634 11.99 51.50 -13.50
C VAL A 634 11.36 52.57 -12.58
N GLY A 635 11.76 52.53 -11.31
CA GLY A 635 12.40 53.71 -10.69
C GLY A 635 11.73 54.38 -9.48
N SER A 636 12.19 53.97 -8.28
CA SER A 636 12.56 54.79 -7.11
C SER A 636 11.55 55.71 -6.38
N ASP A 637 11.52 55.47 -5.06
CA ASP A 637 11.49 56.45 -3.96
C ASP A 637 10.16 56.83 -3.29
N THR A 638 9.85 56.05 -2.24
CA THR A 638 9.65 56.44 -0.83
C THR A 638 8.74 57.63 -0.44
N SER A 639 7.82 57.27 0.47
CA SER A 639 7.33 58.02 1.64
C SER A 639 6.31 59.14 1.44
N PHE A 640 5.13 59.00 2.06
CA PHE A 640 4.68 59.79 3.23
C PHE A 640 3.18 59.51 3.49
N LEU A 641 2.88 58.83 4.61
CA LEU A 641 1.62 59.01 5.36
C LEU A 641 1.93 59.98 6.52
N PRO A 642 0.98 60.83 6.95
CA PRO A 642 0.10 60.48 8.09
C PRO A 642 -1.36 60.98 7.90
N GLU A 643 -2.41 60.23 8.30
CA GLU A 643 -2.94 60.01 9.66
C GLU A 643 -3.82 61.17 10.17
N SER A 644 -5.15 60.96 10.27
CA SER A 644 -6.04 61.46 11.36
C SER A 644 -7.55 61.26 11.04
N LEU A 645 -8.32 61.03 12.11
CA LEU A 645 -9.81 60.95 12.22
C LEU A 645 -10.38 59.56 11.90
N LEU A 646 -10.40 58.56 12.79
CA LEU A 646 -10.92 58.50 14.17
C LEU A 646 -12.36 59.02 14.33
N GLU A 647 -13.19 58.14 14.92
CA GLU A 647 -14.49 58.36 15.57
C GLU A 647 -15.66 58.71 14.64
N ASP A 648 -16.92 58.39 14.93
CA ASP A 648 -17.63 57.43 15.77
C ASP A 648 -19.03 57.41 15.14
N GLU A 649 -19.62 56.24 14.95
CA GLU A 649 -20.75 55.75 15.76
C GLU A 649 -21.96 56.71 15.85
N LEU A 650 -23.15 56.13 15.58
CA LEU A 650 -24.49 56.66 15.83
C LEU A 650 -25.08 57.61 14.75
N LEU A 651 -26.11 57.14 14.05
CA LEU A 651 -27.51 57.57 14.28
C LEU A 651 -28.45 57.12 13.14
N HIS A 652 -29.28 56.14 13.48
CA HIS A 652 -30.72 56.04 13.25
C HIS A 652 -31.44 56.64 12.00
N ALA A 653 -32.30 55.77 11.46
CA ALA A 653 -33.72 55.99 11.10
C ALA A 653 -34.10 56.47 9.66
N ARG A 654 -34.85 55.58 8.99
CA ARG A 654 -35.86 55.77 7.91
C ARG A 654 -36.75 57.03 8.12
N PRO A 655 -37.55 57.58 7.13
CA PRO A 655 -38.29 56.88 6.03
C PRO A 655 -38.65 57.64 4.70
N ARG A 656 -39.09 56.87 3.69
CA ARG A 656 -40.12 57.07 2.62
C ARG A 656 -40.32 58.41 1.82
N GLY A 657 -40.14 58.29 0.48
CA GLY A 657 -41.08 58.70 -0.62
C GLY A 657 -40.85 60.05 -1.33
N PRO A 658 -41.54 60.40 -2.45
CA PRO A 658 -42.11 59.63 -3.57
C PRO A 658 -41.75 60.19 -5.00
N LEU A 659 -42.39 59.62 -6.04
CA LEU A 659 -42.37 59.90 -7.50
C LEU A 659 -42.25 61.36 -8.02
N ARG A 660 -41.75 61.46 -9.28
CA ARG A 660 -42.00 62.41 -10.42
C ARG A 660 -40.70 63.04 -10.94
N ASP A 661 -40.49 63.37 -12.21
CA ASP A 661 -41.19 63.25 -13.50
C ASP A 661 -40.10 63.48 -14.59
N LEU A 662 -40.28 62.92 -15.78
CA LEU A 662 -39.48 63.25 -16.98
C LEU A 662 -39.66 64.73 -17.38
N PRO A 663 -38.66 65.31 -18.06
CA PRO A 663 -38.98 66.00 -19.29
C PRO A 663 -38.00 65.74 -20.45
N VAL A 664 -38.58 65.47 -21.63
CA VAL A 664 -37.96 65.68 -22.95
C VAL A 664 -38.32 67.11 -23.39
N PRO A 665 -37.43 67.84 -24.08
CA PRO A 665 -37.77 68.30 -25.44
C PRO A 665 -36.57 68.29 -26.41
N ALA A 666 -36.78 67.80 -27.65
CA ALA A 666 -36.82 68.56 -28.91
C ALA A 666 -35.45 68.63 -29.64
N VAL A 667 -35.27 67.84 -30.72
CA VAL A 667 -35.53 68.14 -32.15
C VAL A 667 -34.64 69.26 -32.71
N GLU A 668 -33.72 68.88 -33.60
CA GLU A 668 -33.47 69.64 -34.82
C GLU A 668 -33.08 68.72 -35.99
N LYS A 669 -33.63 69.05 -37.16
CA LYS A 669 -33.60 68.32 -38.43
C LYS A 669 -32.50 68.89 -39.34
N GLN A 670 -31.95 68.06 -40.24
CA GLN A 670 -31.77 68.34 -41.68
C GLN A 670 -31.14 67.11 -42.36
N LYS A 671 -31.88 66.30 -43.14
CA LYS A 671 -32.13 66.37 -44.60
C LYS A 671 -30.87 66.48 -45.47
N GLN A 672 -30.58 65.43 -46.25
CA GLN A 672 -30.69 65.40 -47.73
C GLN A 672 -30.34 64.01 -48.28
N LYS A 673 -31.31 63.33 -48.90
CA LYS A 673 -31.45 63.00 -50.35
C LYS A 673 -30.57 61.83 -50.82
N GLN A 674 -31.16 60.64 -51.01
CA GLN A 674 -31.85 60.17 -52.24
C GLN A 674 -30.93 60.02 -53.45
N ASN A 675 -30.71 58.76 -53.86
CA ASN A 675 -31.00 58.16 -55.17
C ASN A 675 -30.09 56.95 -55.41
N VAL A 676 -30.43 55.86 -56.10
CA VAL A 676 -31.64 55.25 -56.69
C VAL A 676 -31.12 53.98 -57.41
N THR A 677 -31.93 52.91 -57.47
CA THR A 677 -31.84 51.72 -58.37
C THR A 677 -30.61 50.80 -58.29
N GLY A 678 -30.68 49.47 -58.39
CA GLY A 678 -31.70 48.56 -58.93
C GLY A 678 -31.03 47.59 -59.92
N SER A 679 -31.15 46.27 -59.69
CA SER A 679 -31.00 45.10 -60.60
C SER A 679 -30.48 43.91 -59.78
N LYS A 680 -31.26 42.88 -59.43
CA LYS A 680 -31.70 41.72 -60.25
C LYS A 680 -30.59 41.17 -61.16
N VAL A 681 -30.19 39.92 -60.95
CA VAL A 681 -30.29 38.78 -61.90
C VAL A 681 -29.88 37.48 -61.21
N LYS A 682 -30.68 36.43 -61.45
CA LYS A 682 -30.46 35.00 -61.14
C LYS A 682 -29.46 34.39 -62.12
N GLY A 683 -28.80 33.28 -61.74
CA GLY A 683 -28.43 32.25 -62.73
C GLY A 683 -27.22 31.38 -62.38
N SER A 684 -27.51 30.16 -61.91
CA SER A 684 -26.86 28.87 -62.17
C SER A 684 -25.40 28.82 -62.66
N ALA A 685 -24.57 28.08 -61.92
CA ALA A 685 -24.01 26.78 -62.33
C ALA A 685 -23.82 25.92 -61.08
#